data_AF-A0AAD5ENP0-F1
#
_entry.id   AF-A0AAD5ENP0-F1
#
_cell.length_a   1.000
_cell.length_b   1.000
_cell.length_c   1.000
_cell.angle_alpha   90.00
_cell.angle_beta   90.00
_cell.angle_gamma   90.00
#
_symmetry.space_group_name_H-M   'P 1'
#
loop_
_entity.id
_entity.type
_entity.pdbx_description
1 polymer ?
#
loop_
_entity_poly.entity_id
_entity_poly.type
_entity_poly.pdbx_seq_one_letter_code
_entity_poly.pdbx_strand_id
1 'polypeptide(L)'
;MPPRSQPRSMTFTGCWTCKKRKVRCDLRPAACKNCEKRGIVCEGYGIRLQWVSDSLGQAEQGAGLQGRRSLRLDQTCNLYESATIDRFLLAIDNDSESGLASQQGPFSAFPAKPPAMNTPTTRPETFPTPIVPLESDFQDESEEYQLISQNITLLQPQLLGTESTSDTTQWWPFDSGLPYFSASELESSPSELSPLYYLPPVDQESSDQQASFNSDELTPASGALLNLPQVDARLPKHISITLFGNTEVDSLMNHYNLHVADLLQPIDHSGNPFRTLYLSTALEGVSYRAWDTETPTAKVYTALSHSLVAASAFHRWNCDQLQPNYREMGVKHRYYAIQALQGAIQQAAPAANYKILMVAVLSLITIGVLSGEGDDFRFHLNAAAQLRSLRSRWKIMSRQSRQLNEIGAFLALLARTLTFQTSTSAWPSDVQPSTEDSTIIERSGCYEYLYGVTPDIATLIYQTCQLAEHLARFREEGEPMPDDFLEMCEQVGNKLQAWRFNSEKISSIPRGDELRFTILTHQAKAWHSAALIYYYTRIQDCSPDDVVQEVECVAEHMQATEDVKLAFETAYEEPKMAPLTWPALIASCNALRSRREVWRRWWARMQLYRIANIDKQWNIVQQIWDIVDSREEQGEVSVTWTQAFDSIGIHVLPT
;
A
#
# COMPACT_ATOMS: atom_id res chain seq x y z
N MET A 1 -20.85 8.94 60.04
CA MET A 1 -19.90 8.87 58.91
C MET A 1 -20.39 9.79 57.80
N PRO A 2 -19.55 10.65 57.20
CA PRO A 2 -19.97 11.47 56.06
C PRO A 2 -20.04 10.60 54.78
N PRO A 3 -20.82 11.02 53.76
CA PRO A 3 -21.01 10.24 52.54
C PRO A 3 -19.74 10.22 51.69
N ARG A 4 -19.39 9.04 51.16
CA ARG A 4 -18.28 8.83 50.21
C ARG A 4 -18.56 9.61 48.92
N SER A 5 -17.63 10.48 48.52
CA SER A 5 -17.66 11.22 47.26
C SER A 5 -17.50 10.28 46.06
N GLN A 6 -18.45 10.33 45.11
CA GLN A 6 -18.35 9.63 43.83
C GLN A 6 -17.10 10.07 43.03
N PRO A 7 -16.42 9.16 42.32
CA PRO A 7 -15.31 9.51 41.44
C PRO A 7 -15.85 10.30 40.24
N ARG A 8 -15.36 11.54 40.06
CA ARG A 8 -15.72 12.40 38.93
C ARG A 8 -15.07 11.87 37.65
N SER A 9 -15.85 11.78 36.57
CA SER A 9 -15.34 11.37 35.25
C SER A 9 -14.26 12.33 34.75
N MET A 10 -13.16 11.75 34.25
CA MET A 10 -12.03 12.47 33.70
C MET A 10 -12.20 12.59 32.18
N THR A 11 -12.13 13.81 31.67
CA THR A 11 -12.09 14.06 30.21
C THR A 11 -10.64 14.00 29.74
N PHE A 12 -10.38 13.23 28.67
CA PHE A 12 -9.02 12.94 28.17
C PHE A 12 -8.30 14.14 27.53
N THR A 13 -8.93 15.31 27.52
CA THR A 13 -8.50 16.51 26.78
C THR A 13 -7.69 17.52 27.61
N GLY A 14 -7.47 17.31 28.92
CA GLY A 14 -6.78 18.30 29.77
C GLY A 14 -5.27 18.48 29.54
N CYS A 15 -4.71 19.62 29.97
CA CYS A 15 -3.27 19.89 29.88
C CYS A 15 -2.45 18.89 30.72
N TRP A 16 -1.17 18.69 30.38
CA TRP A 16 -0.30 17.72 31.08
C TRP A 16 -0.17 17.99 32.57
N THR A 17 -0.10 19.26 32.97
CA THR A 17 -0.05 19.67 34.38
C THR A 17 -1.32 19.22 35.14
N CYS A 18 -2.50 19.38 34.54
CA CYS A 18 -3.77 18.95 35.14
C CYS A 18 -3.94 17.43 35.13
N LYS A 19 -3.51 16.76 34.06
CA LYS A 19 -3.49 15.29 33.93
C LYS A 19 -2.61 14.65 35.02
N LYS A 20 -1.37 15.11 35.16
CA LYS A 20 -0.43 14.64 36.20
C LYS A 20 -0.99 14.84 37.61
N ARG A 21 -1.73 15.93 37.80
CA ARG A 21 -2.36 16.28 39.08
C ARG A 21 -3.74 15.64 39.29
N LYS A 22 -4.25 14.87 38.32
CA LYS A 22 -5.58 14.23 38.33
C LYS A 22 -6.72 15.23 38.65
N VAL A 23 -6.67 16.42 38.05
CA VAL A 23 -7.71 17.46 38.19
C VAL A 23 -8.29 17.86 36.83
N ARG A 24 -9.57 18.27 36.81
CA ARG A 24 -10.24 18.72 35.58
C ARG A 24 -9.60 20.02 35.05
N CYS A 25 -9.36 20.05 33.74
CA CYS A 25 -8.77 21.18 33.02
C CYS A 25 -9.87 22.00 32.32
N ASP A 26 -9.66 23.31 32.19
CA ASP A 26 -10.58 24.24 31.52
C ASP A 26 -10.24 24.51 30.03
N LEU A 27 -9.27 23.77 29.46
CA LEU A 27 -8.99 23.69 28.02
C LEU A 27 -8.66 25.02 27.31
N ARG A 28 -8.15 26.03 28.02
CA ARG A 28 -7.76 27.29 27.37
C ARG A 28 -6.49 27.17 26.52
N PRO A 29 -6.41 27.82 25.34
CA PRO A 29 -5.31 27.63 24.37
C PRO A 29 -3.90 27.94 24.89
N ALA A 30 -3.74 28.91 25.79
CA ALA A 30 -2.42 29.34 26.29
C ALA A 30 -2.06 28.69 27.64
N ALA A 31 -2.80 29.02 28.71
CA ALA A 31 -2.64 28.42 30.02
C ALA A 31 -4.01 28.18 30.67
N CYS A 32 -4.13 27.04 31.36
CA CYS A 32 -5.35 26.66 32.05
C CYS A 32 -5.57 27.55 33.30
N LYS A 33 -6.81 27.98 33.64
CA LYS A 33 -7.08 28.76 34.87
C LYS A 33 -6.61 28.06 36.12
N ASN A 34 -6.68 26.72 36.14
CA ASN A 34 -6.31 25.93 37.31
C ASN A 34 -4.79 25.91 37.54
N CYS A 35 -4.02 26.14 36.47
CA CYS A 35 -2.58 26.26 36.44
C CYS A 35 -2.19 27.68 36.84
N GLU A 36 -2.84 28.67 36.22
CA GLU A 36 -2.65 30.10 36.44
C GLU A 36 -3.00 30.54 37.87
N LYS A 37 -4.18 30.16 38.39
CA LYS A 37 -4.59 30.47 39.77
C LYS A 37 -3.66 29.89 40.84
N ARG A 38 -2.89 28.86 40.50
CA ARG A 38 -1.95 28.21 41.41
C ARG A 38 -0.50 28.64 41.17
N GLY A 39 -0.23 29.51 40.21
CA GLY A 39 1.12 29.93 39.86
C GLY A 39 2.01 28.80 39.34
N ILE A 40 1.43 27.74 38.76
CA ILE A 40 2.17 26.59 38.22
C ILE A 40 2.23 26.70 36.69
N VAL A 41 3.41 26.47 36.10
CA VAL A 41 3.61 26.47 34.64
C VAL A 41 2.72 25.41 34.00
N CYS A 42 1.91 25.83 33.04
CA CYS A 42 1.05 24.94 32.25
C CYS A 42 1.90 24.29 31.15
N GLU A 43 2.08 22.97 31.21
CA GLU A 43 2.82 22.19 30.21
C GLU A 43 2.04 22.02 28.88
N GLY A 44 0.90 22.70 28.73
CA GLY A 44 0.10 22.71 27.52
C GLY A 44 -0.60 21.39 27.22
N TYR A 45 -1.08 21.26 25.98
CA TYR A 45 -1.92 20.15 25.49
C TYR A 45 -1.24 19.34 24.37
N GLY A 46 0.07 19.53 24.14
CA GLY A 46 0.81 18.88 23.06
C GLY A 46 0.95 17.36 23.23
N ILE A 47 1.44 16.64 22.22
CA ILE A 47 1.57 15.16 22.27
C ILE A 47 2.89 14.76 22.93
N ARG A 48 2.87 13.70 23.75
CA ARG A 48 4.06 12.94 24.18
C ARG A 48 3.84 11.48 23.81
N LEU A 49 4.50 11.02 22.75
CA LEU A 49 4.53 9.58 22.43
C LEU A 49 5.47 8.87 23.40
N GLN A 50 5.05 7.73 23.91
CA GLN A 50 5.83 6.88 24.81
C GLN A 50 6.12 5.57 24.09
N TRP A 51 7.39 5.21 23.98
CA TRP A 51 7.86 3.99 23.34
C TRP A 51 8.38 3.04 24.41
N VAL A 52 8.18 1.73 24.22
CA VAL A 52 8.90 0.73 25.00
C VAL A 52 10.31 0.69 24.46
N SER A 53 11.29 1.00 25.30
CA SER A 53 12.69 0.68 25.02
C SER A 53 12.85 -0.83 25.15
N ASP A 54 13.35 -1.48 24.11
CA ASP A 54 13.81 -2.87 24.23
C ASP A 54 14.72 -3.01 25.46
N SER A 55 14.46 -4.06 26.24
CA SER A 55 15.11 -4.40 27.51
C SER A 55 16.53 -4.94 27.32
N LEU A 56 17.30 -4.37 26.39
CA LEU A 56 18.71 -4.69 26.16
C LEU A 56 19.66 -3.48 26.28
N GLY A 57 19.15 -2.30 26.67
CA GLY A 57 19.98 -1.16 27.04
C GLY A 57 19.79 -0.80 28.51
N GLN A 58 20.74 -1.18 29.36
CA GLN A 58 20.76 -0.85 30.78
C GLN A 58 20.59 0.65 31.03
N ALA A 59 19.81 0.96 32.06
CA ALA A 59 19.55 2.29 32.57
C ALA A 59 20.83 2.99 33.05
N GLU A 60 21.02 4.24 32.63
CA GLU A 60 21.70 5.22 33.48
C GLU A 60 20.88 6.52 33.56
N GLN A 61 20.72 6.96 34.80
CA GLN A 61 20.03 8.16 35.23
C GLN A 61 20.92 9.38 34.99
N GLY A 62 20.31 10.51 34.57
CA GLY A 62 20.99 11.80 34.58
C GLY A 62 20.03 12.96 34.36
N ALA A 63 19.63 13.61 35.45
CA ALA A 63 18.88 14.87 35.47
C ALA A 63 19.77 16.05 35.02
N GLY A 64 19.20 17.03 34.31
CA GLY A 64 19.86 18.33 34.11
C GLY A 64 19.32 19.16 32.94
N LEU A 65 18.52 20.17 33.26
CA LEU A 65 18.15 21.28 32.37
C LEU A 65 19.36 22.16 32.03
N GLN A 66 19.42 22.64 30.78
CA GLN A 66 19.70 24.03 30.34
C GLN A 66 20.64 24.12 29.13
N GLY A 67 20.18 24.85 28.11
CA GLY A 67 21.02 25.26 26.99
C GLY A 67 20.27 25.85 25.79
N ARG A 68 19.37 26.83 26.00
CA ARG A 68 18.92 27.71 24.90
C ARG A 68 20.10 28.56 24.45
N ARG A 69 20.65 28.31 23.25
CA ARG A 69 21.40 29.33 22.51
C ARG A 69 20.44 29.94 21.49
N SER A 70 20.05 31.19 21.75
CA SER A 70 19.41 32.06 20.76
C SER A 70 20.48 32.46 19.75
N LEU A 71 20.29 32.07 18.49
CA LEU A 71 21.07 32.61 17.37
C LEU A 71 20.26 33.74 16.74
N ARG A 72 20.88 34.93 16.73
CA ARG A 72 20.43 36.10 15.97
C ARG A 72 20.52 35.76 14.48
N LEU A 73 19.41 35.93 13.74
CA LEU A 73 19.46 35.96 12.28
C LEU A 73 20.21 37.22 11.84
N ASP A 74 21.23 37.04 10.99
CA ASP A 74 21.86 38.15 10.28
C ASP A 74 20.87 38.81 9.33
N GLN A 75 20.85 40.13 9.40
CA GLN A 75 20.00 41.05 8.66
C GLN A 75 20.52 41.22 7.23
N THR A 76 20.06 40.40 6.27
CA THR A 76 20.11 40.75 4.84
C THR A 76 18.93 40.22 4.01
N CYS A 77 17.78 39.93 4.62
CA CYS A 77 16.58 39.59 3.85
C CYS A 77 15.66 40.81 3.76
N ASN A 78 15.48 41.36 2.56
CA ASN A 78 14.48 42.39 2.32
C ASN A 78 13.10 41.77 2.56
N LEU A 79 12.39 42.26 3.58
CA LEU A 79 11.03 41.84 3.87
C LEU A 79 10.08 42.42 2.81
N TYR A 80 9.57 41.56 1.93
CA TYR A 80 8.53 41.94 0.97
C TYR A 80 7.15 41.75 1.59
N GLU A 81 6.29 42.75 1.44
CA GLU A 81 4.89 42.65 1.82
C GLU A 81 4.16 41.66 0.90
N SER A 82 3.17 40.90 1.40
CA SER A 82 2.50 39.82 0.65
C SER A 82 2.00 40.28 -0.73
N ALA A 83 1.36 41.46 -0.78
CA ALA A 83 0.85 42.03 -2.04
C ALA A 83 1.98 42.35 -3.05
N THR A 84 3.21 42.54 -2.59
CA THR A 84 4.38 42.75 -3.43
C THR A 84 4.92 41.43 -3.98
N ILE A 85 4.88 40.36 -3.18
CA ILE A 85 5.20 38.99 -3.62
C ILE A 85 4.21 38.53 -4.69
N ASP A 86 2.91 38.72 -4.44
CA ASP A 86 1.86 38.33 -5.39
C ASP A 86 2.01 39.06 -6.73
N ARG A 87 2.42 40.33 -6.69
CA ARG A 87 2.74 41.11 -7.89
C ARG A 87 3.98 40.63 -8.63
N PHE A 88 5.01 40.16 -7.91
CA PHE A 88 6.19 39.56 -8.56
C PHE A 88 5.84 38.25 -9.27
N LEU A 89 5.03 37.41 -8.65
CA LEU A 89 4.58 36.15 -9.24
C LEU A 89 3.68 36.38 -10.45
N LEU A 90 2.70 37.30 -10.36
CA LEU A 90 1.84 37.66 -11.49
C LEU A 90 2.62 38.24 -12.68
N ALA A 91 3.67 39.02 -12.42
CA ALA A 91 4.52 39.55 -13.48
C ALA A 91 5.35 38.45 -14.16
N ILE A 92 5.89 37.49 -13.39
CA ILE A 92 6.61 36.34 -13.94
C ILE A 92 5.68 35.45 -14.77
N ASP A 93 4.44 35.23 -14.32
CA ASP A 93 3.48 34.42 -15.04
C ASP A 93 3.10 35.07 -16.38
N ASN A 94 2.84 36.39 -16.39
CA ASN A 94 2.60 37.13 -17.64
C ASN A 94 3.80 37.11 -18.58
N ASP A 95 5.02 37.26 -18.05
CA ASP A 95 6.23 37.22 -18.85
C ASP A 95 6.51 35.80 -19.39
N SER A 96 6.06 34.75 -18.70
CA SER A 96 6.23 33.36 -19.12
C SER A 96 5.43 33.02 -20.39
N GLU A 97 4.30 33.70 -20.64
CA GLU A 97 3.54 33.55 -21.88
C GLU A 97 4.29 34.09 -23.11
N SER A 98 5.26 34.98 -22.91
CA SER A 98 6.08 35.56 -23.98
C SER A 98 7.35 34.75 -24.31
N GLY A 99 7.65 33.69 -23.55
CA GLY A 99 8.79 32.80 -23.81
C GLY A 99 10.18 33.40 -23.52
N LEU A 100 10.25 34.50 -22.78
CA LEU A 100 11.49 35.15 -22.35
C LEU A 100 11.87 34.75 -20.92
N ALA A 101 13.16 34.83 -20.58
CA ALA A 101 13.60 34.70 -19.19
C ALA A 101 13.20 35.96 -18.42
N SER A 102 12.52 35.79 -17.28
CA SER A 102 12.05 36.90 -16.43
C SER A 102 12.50 36.71 -14.99
N GLN A 103 12.84 37.81 -14.32
CA GLN A 103 13.22 37.83 -12.91
C GLN A 103 12.53 39.01 -12.21
N GLN A 104 11.73 38.70 -11.19
CA GLN A 104 10.99 39.68 -10.39
C GLN A 104 11.23 39.40 -8.90
N GLY A 105 11.92 40.32 -8.21
CA GLY A 105 12.31 40.13 -6.82
C GLY A 105 13.21 38.88 -6.64
N PRO A 106 12.97 38.04 -5.61
CA PRO A 106 13.74 36.82 -5.41
C PRO A 106 13.35 35.65 -6.36
N PHE A 107 12.43 35.87 -7.30
CA PHE A 107 11.88 34.83 -8.17
C PHE A 107 12.36 35.01 -9.62
N SER A 108 12.67 33.91 -10.31
CA SER A 108 13.07 33.91 -11.71
C SER A 108 12.49 32.72 -12.48
N ALA A 109 12.06 32.94 -13.71
CA ALA A 109 11.62 31.92 -14.66
C ALA A 109 12.49 31.96 -15.93
N PHE A 110 12.78 30.79 -16.50
CA PHE A 110 13.58 30.65 -17.71
C PHE A 110 12.87 29.77 -18.74
N PRO A 111 12.96 30.07 -20.05
CA PRO A 111 12.27 29.33 -21.08
C PRO A 111 12.92 27.96 -21.33
N ALA A 112 12.12 26.90 -21.30
CA ALA A 112 12.54 25.56 -21.66
C ALA A 112 12.53 25.39 -23.19
N LYS A 113 13.70 25.21 -23.83
CA LYS A 113 13.77 24.83 -25.24
C LYS A 113 13.42 23.34 -25.41
N PRO A 114 12.47 22.95 -26.27
CA PRO A 114 12.36 21.57 -26.73
C PRO A 114 13.52 21.23 -27.70
N PRO A 115 13.94 19.95 -27.79
CA PRO A 115 15.05 19.55 -28.63
C PRO A 115 14.64 19.54 -30.12
N ALA A 116 15.18 20.47 -30.90
CA ALA A 116 15.10 20.41 -32.36
C ALA A 116 16.30 19.61 -32.89
N MET A 117 16.02 18.49 -33.56
CA MET A 117 17.00 17.74 -34.34
C MET A 117 16.94 18.25 -35.78
N ASN A 118 18.01 18.90 -36.26
CA ASN A 118 18.56 18.82 -37.62
C ASN A 118 19.86 19.67 -37.73
N THR A 119 20.90 19.03 -38.27
CA THR A 119 22.28 19.45 -38.60
C THR A 119 22.37 20.42 -39.81
N PRO A 120 23.55 20.78 -40.37
CA PRO A 120 24.65 21.61 -39.84
C PRO A 120 25.10 22.73 -40.84
N THR A 121 25.49 23.92 -40.37
CA THR A 121 26.35 24.91 -41.11
C THR A 121 26.70 26.00 -40.07
N THR A 122 27.90 26.53 -39.81
CA THR A 122 29.06 26.89 -40.65
C THR A 122 30.22 27.28 -39.70
N ARG A 123 31.46 26.92 -40.08
CA ARG A 123 32.80 27.49 -39.72
C ARG A 123 33.24 27.68 -38.23
N PRO A 124 34.44 27.18 -37.85
CA PRO A 124 35.15 27.58 -36.64
C PRO A 124 36.18 28.70 -36.93
N GLU A 125 36.20 29.74 -36.09
CA GLU A 125 37.35 30.63 -35.91
C GLU A 125 38.09 30.22 -34.60
N THR A 126 39.31 29.67 -34.77
CA THR A 126 40.59 30.04 -34.11
C THR A 126 40.52 30.81 -32.77
N PHE A 127 41.21 30.51 -31.66
CA PHE A 127 42.57 30.03 -31.27
C PHE A 127 42.56 29.74 -29.73
N PRO A 128 43.66 29.40 -29.02
CA PRO A 128 44.75 28.45 -29.27
C PRO A 128 44.97 27.46 -28.08
N THR A 129 45.54 26.30 -28.37
CA THR A 129 46.18 25.39 -27.40
C THR A 129 47.61 25.85 -27.06
N PRO A 130 48.09 25.71 -25.80
CA PRO A 130 49.51 25.58 -25.54
C PRO A 130 49.95 24.12 -25.68
N ILE A 131 50.97 23.93 -26.52
CA ILE A 131 51.79 22.73 -26.66
C ILE A 131 52.80 22.71 -25.51
N VAL A 132 52.97 21.57 -24.83
CA VAL A 132 54.25 21.17 -24.22
C VAL A 132 54.44 19.66 -24.44
N PRO A 133 55.67 19.20 -24.76
CA PRO A 133 55.91 17.90 -25.39
C PRO A 133 56.06 16.75 -24.39
N LEU A 134 55.77 15.56 -24.90
CA LEU A 134 56.15 14.27 -24.34
C LEU A 134 57.65 14.05 -24.61
N GLU A 135 58.45 13.88 -23.55
CA GLU A 135 59.72 13.16 -23.62
C GLU A 135 59.64 11.93 -22.71
N SER A 136 60.05 10.82 -23.31
CA SER A 136 60.20 9.49 -22.77
C SER A 136 61.37 9.38 -21.80
N ASP A 137 61.24 8.53 -20.78
CA ASP A 137 62.34 7.64 -20.39
C ASP A 137 61.85 6.37 -19.69
N PHE A 138 62.59 5.30 -19.97
CA PHE A 138 62.34 3.87 -19.75
C PHE A 138 62.50 3.39 -18.30
N GLN A 139 61.82 2.28 -17.98
CA GLN A 139 62.27 1.04 -17.26
C GLN A 139 61.03 0.35 -16.67
N ASP A 140 60.49 -0.73 -17.26
CA ASP A 140 60.98 -2.11 -17.36
C ASP A 140 61.06 -2.82 -15.99
N GLU A 141 60.05 -3.66 -15.71
CA GLU A 141 60.23 -4.97 -15.07
C GLU A 141 58.95 -5.82 -15.28
N SER A 142 59.14 -6.89 -16.03
CA SER A 142 58.22 -7.98 -16.37
C SER A 142 58.42 -9.18 -15.43
N GLU A 143 57.36 -9.99 -15.25
CA GLU A 143 57.33 -11.48 -15.14
C GLU A 143 56.10 -11.92 -14.31
N GLU A 144 55.35 -13.00 -14.58
CA GLU A 144 55.21 -13.92 -15.71
C GLU A 144 53.92 -14.77 -15.48
N TYR A 145 53.07 -14.90 -16.52
CA TYR A 145 52.26 -16.03 -17.06
C TYR A 145 51.72 -17.22 -16.16
N GLN A 146 50.75 -18.08 -16.53
CA GLN A 146 50.06 -18.41 -17.79
C GLN A 146 48.77 -19.24 -17.54
N LEU A 147 47.89 -19.25 -18.55
CA LEU A 147 46.76 -20.16 -18.79
C LEU A 147 47.11 -21.65 -18.83
N ILE A 148 46.14 -22.51 -18.48
CA ILE A 148 45.83 -23.73 -19.26
C ILE A 148 44.31 -23.82 -19.48
N SER A 149 43.89 -23.77 -20.74
CA SER A 149 42.61 -24.26 -21.24
C SER A 149 42.89 -25.55 -22.00
N GLN A 150 42.18 -26.65 -21.68
CA GLN A 150 41.93 -27.72 -22.64
C GLN A 150 40.52 -28.31 -22.45
N ASN A 151 39.89 -28.50 -23.61
CA ASN A 151 38.55 -29.00 -23.91
C ASN A 151 38.23 -30.37 -23.31
N ILE A 152 36.94 -30.71 -23.18
CA ILE A 152 36.27 -31.83 -23.89
C ILE A 152 34.84 -32.10 -23.32
N THR A 153 33.86 -31.87 -24.21
CA THR A 153 32.69 -32.71 -24.53
C THR A 153 31.44 -32.72 -23.64
N LEU A 154 30.37 -32.16 -24.23
CA LEU A 154 28.96 -32.47 -24.00
C LEU A 154 28.67 -33.97 -24.11
N LEU A 155 28.10 -34.56 -23.05
CA LEU A 155 27.36 -35.83 -23.14
C LEU A 155 26.09 -35.76 -22.27
N GLN A 156 24.98 -35.82 -22.99
CA GLN A 156 23.63 -36.14 -22.56
C GLN A 156 23.57 -37.56 -21.95
N PRO A 157 22.74 -37.85 -20.94
CA PRO A 157 22.36 -39.23 -20.65
C PRO A 157 21.03 -39.56 -21.35
N GLN A 158 21.11 -40.50 -22.29
CA GLN A 158 19.96 -41.22 -22.82
C GLN A 158 19.58 -42.40 -21.91
N LEU A 159 18.28 -42.70 -21.90
CA LEU A 159 17.63 -43.89 -21.33
C LEU A 159 18.11 -45.22 -21.94
N LEU A 160 18.06 -46.30 -21.14
CA LEU A 160 17.60 -47.67 -21.47
C LEU A 160 17.65 -48.52 -20.16
N GLY A 161 16.76 -49.45 -19.79
CA GLY A 161 15.51 -50.03 -20.27
C GLY A 161 14.94 -50.90 -19.12
N THR A 162 13.64 -50.84 -18.82
CA THR A 162 12.59 -51.86 -19.09
C THR A 162 12.87 -53.29 -18.62
N GLU A 163 12.16 -53.74 -17.58
CA GLU A 163 11.42 -55.02 -17.58
C GLU A 163 10.05 -54.83 -16.87
N SER A 164 9.07 -55.54 -17.41
CA SER A 164 7.62 -55.35 -17.29
C SER A 164 6.93 -56.48 -16.54
N THR A 165 5.81 -56.19 -15.85
CA THR A 165 4.56 -57.00 -15.76
C THR A 165 3.50 -56.11 -15.07
N SER A 166 2.46 -55.58 -15.77
CA SER A 166 1.05 -56.06 -15.88
C SER A 166 0.36 -56.24 -14.50
N ASP A 167 -0.84 -55.76 -14.15
CA ASP A 167 -2.05 -55.19 -14.77
C ASP A 167 -2.74 -54.37 -13.64
N THR A 168 -3.59 -53.36 -13.83
CA THR A 168 -5.01 -53.52 -14.16
C THR A 168 -5.64 -52.13 -14.25
N THR A 169 -6.41 -51.95 -15.31
CA THR A 169 -7.29 -50.82 -15.63
C THR A 169 -8.45 -50.64 -14.63
N GLN A 170 -9.05 -49.45 -14.69
CA GLN A 170 -10.51 -49.26 -14.77
C GLN A 170 -11.34 -49.22 -13.44
N TRP A 171 -11.98 -48.07 -13.14
CA TRP A 171 -13.45 -47.86 -13.12
C TRP A 171 -13.90 -46.53 -12.46
N TRP A 172 -14.73 -45.79 -13.20
CA TRP A 172 -15.82 -44.96 -12.70
C TRP A 172 -17.11 -45.79 -12.83
N PRO A 173 -18.14 -45.57 -12.00
CA PRO A 173 -19.46 -45.26 -12.56
C PRO A 173 -20.26 -44.29 -11.64
N PHE A 174 -21.29 -43.54 -12.07
CA PHE A 174 -22.39 -43.87 -12.97
C PHE A 174 -22.88 -42.68 -13.80
N ASP A 175 -23.53 -43.06 -14.89
CA ASP A 175 -24.05 -42.30 -16.03
C ASP A 175 -25.60 -42.39 -16.06
N SER A 176 -26.20 -41.71 -17.04
CA SER A 176 -27.57 -41.75 -17.61
C SER A 176 -28.41 -40.47 -17.40
N GLY A 177 -28.90 -39.79 -18.44
CA GLY A 177 -28.85 -40.07 -19.88
C GLY A 177 -29.25 -38.87 -20.76
N LEU A 178 -28.61 -38.88 -21.94
CA LEU A 178 -28.71 -38.13 -23.21
C LEU A 178 -30.14 -37.87 -23.77
N PRO A 179 -30.36 -37.11 -24.88
CA PRO A 179 -29.39 -36.80 -25.95
C PRO A 179 -29.37 -35.38 -26.57
N TYR A 180 -28.26 -35.21 -27.30
CA TYR A 180 -27.81 -34.16 -28.21
C TYR A 180 -28.77 -33.86 -29.38
N PHE A 181 -28.89 -32.58 -29.78
CA PHE A 181 -29.15 -32.19 -31.17
C PHE A 181 -28.49 -30.83 -31.49
N SER A 182 -27.87 -30.78 -32.66
CA SER A 182 -27.30 -29.59 -33.31
C SER A 182 -28.39 -28.62 -33.78
N ALA A 183 -28.08 -27.33 -33.90
CA ALA A 183 -28.77 -26.47 -34.87
C ALA A 183 -27.93 -25.26 -35.28
N SER A 184 -27.70 -25.18 -36.59
CA SER A 184 -27.49 -23.95 -37.34
C SER A 184 -28.84 -23.24 -37.54
N GLU A 185 -28.78 -21.91 -37.62
CA GLU A 185 -29.68 -20.99 -38.35
C GLU A 185 -31.17 -20.82 -37.96
N LEU A 186 -31.55 -19.53 -38.10
CA LEU A 186 -32.86 -18.93 -38.36
C LEU A 186 -33.82 -18.59 -37.19
N GLU A 187 -34.00 -17.26 -37.04
CA GLU A 187 -35.26 -16.51 -36.99
C GLU A 187 -36.47 -17.10 -36.23
N SER A 188 -36.96 -16.37 -35.23
CA SER A 188 -38.27 -15.67 -35.34
C SER A 188 -38.63 -14.91 -34.06
N SER A 189 -38.92 -13.62 -34.24
CA SER A 189 -39.72 -12.79 -33.32
C SER A 189 -41.22 -13.14 -33.48
N PRO A 190 -42.07 -12.76 -32.52
CA PRO A 190 -43.04 -11.67 -32.77
C PRO A 190 -43.18 -10.75 -31.53
N SER A 191 -43.06 -9.43 -31.62
CA SER A 191 -44.01 -8.42 -32.13
C SER A 191 -45.25 -8.22 -31.26
N GLU A 192 -45.32 -7.08 -30.58
CA GLU A 192 -46.57 -6.31 -30.41
C GLU A 192 -46.37 -4.86 -30.90
N LEU A 193 -47.43 -4.38 -31.55
CA LEU A 193 -47.58 -3.22 -32.45
C LEU A 193 -47.75 -1.89 -31.67
N SER A 194 -47.08 -0.78 -32.06
CA SER A 194 -47.55 0.36 -32.90
C SER A 194 -48.71 1.22 -32.33
N PRO A 195 -48.94 2.52 -32.73
CA PRO A 195 -48.66 3.09 -34.06
C PRO A 195 -48.24 4.60 -34.20
N LEU A 196 -47.45 4.85 -35.27
CA LEU A 196 -47.58 5.84 -36.37
C LEU A 196 -47.80 7.35 -36.10
N TYR A 197 -47.11 8.21 -36.87
CA TYR A 197 -47.71 9.10 -37.90
C TYR A 197 -46.66 9.72 -38.86
N TYR A 198 -46.84 9.46 -40.16
CA TYR A 198 -46.67 10.28 -41.39
C TYR A 198 -45.33 10.90 -41.88
N LEU A 199 -45.05 10.57 -43.16
CA LEU A 199 -44.24 11.19 -44.24
C LEU A 199 -45.16 12.10 -45.12
N PRO A 200 -44.78 12.75 -46.27
CA PRO A 200 -43.50 13.11 -46.95
C PRO A 200 -43.55 14.56 -47.61
N PRO A 201 -43.10 14.87 -48.87
CA PRO A 201 -41.74 14.97 -49.49
C PRO A 201 -41.43 16.36 -50.19
N VAL A 202 -40.30 16.44 -50.94
CA VAL A 202 -40.08 17.12 -52.27
C VAL A 202 -39.06 18.29 -52.39
N ASP A 203 -37.98 18.00 -53.15
CA ASP A 203 -37.25 18.68 -54.28
C ASP A 203 -36.63 20.11 -54.32
N GLN A 204 -35.47 20.15 -55.04
CA GLN A 204 -34.93 21.19 -55.97
C GLN A 204 -34.38 22.52 -55.38
N GLU A 205 -33.35 23.23 -55.89
CA GLU A 205 -32.46 23.20 -57.07
C GLU A 205 -31.36 24.30 -56.91
N SER A 206 -30.14 24.09 -57.47
CA SER A 206 -29.20 25.08 -58.09
C SER A 206 -28.66 26.29 -57.26
N SER A 207 -27.47 26.89 -57.44
CA SER A 207 -26.65 27.20 -58.62
C SER A 207 -25.22 27.67 -58.19
N ASP A 208 -24.20 27.18 -58.93
CA ASP A 208 -22.97 27.82 -59.47
C ASP A 208 -22.07 28.75 -58.60
N GLN A 209 -20.73 28.84 -58.70
CA GLN A 209 -19.73 28.74 -59.78
C GLN A 209 -18.36 28.33 -59.16
N GLN A 210 -17.62 27.33 -59.69
CA GLN A 210 -16.48 27.42 -60.65
C GLN A 210 -15.33 28.36 -60.21
N ALA A 211 -14.02 28.04 -60.27
CA ALA A 211 -13.20 27.01 -60.92
C ALA A 211 -11.81 27.01 -60.19
N SER A 212 -10.79 26.15 -60.38
CA SER A 212 -10.39 25.27 -61.47
C SER A 212 -9.21 24.36 -61.06
N PHE A 213 -9.29 23.07 -61.45
CA PHE A 213 -8.27 22.17 -62.05
C PHE A 213 -6.97 21.83 -61.28
N ASN A 214 -6.77 20.57 -60.84
CA ASN A 214 -6.40 19.31 -61.58
C ASN A 214 -4.88 19.26 -61.90
N SER A 215 -4.15 18.16 -61.86
CA SER A 215 -4.34 16.73 -61.56
C SER A 215 -2.93 16.09 -61.60
N ASP A 216 -2.72 14.92 -60.99
CA ASP A 216 -2.22 13.70 -61.67
C ASP A 216 -1.69 12.64 -60.70
N GLU A 217 -2.13 11.42 -61.00
CA GLU A 217 -1.80 10.12 -60.41
C GLU A 217 -0.33 9.71 -60.58
N LEU A 218 0.12 8.72 -59.79
CA LEU A 218 0.68 7.44 -60.28
C LEU A 218 1.18 6.57 -59.10
N THR A 219 0.77 5.30 -59.12
CA THR A 219 1.38 4.15 -58.40
C THR A 219 2.01 3.22 -59.46
N PRO A 220 2.57 2.02 -59.17
CA PRO A 220 3.48 1.48 -58.13
C PRO A 220 4.72 0.75 -58.75
N ALA A 221 5.75 0.34 -57.99
CA ALA A 221 6.65 -0.78 -58.37
C ALA A 221 7.59 -1.27 -57.24
N SER A 222 7.80 -2.59 -57.21
CA SER A 222 8.63 -3.37 -56.28
C SER A 222 10.15 -3.28 -56.52
N GLY A 223 10.92 -3.54 -55.44
CA GLY A 223 12.13 -4.38 -55.48
C GLY A 223 13.48 -3.67 -55.41
N ALA A 224 14.22 -3.86 -54.30
CA ALA A 224 15.62 -4.31 -54.29
C ALA A 224 16.18 -4.31 -52.86
N LEU A 225 16.57 -5.49 -52.40
CA LEU A 225 17.42 -5.74 -51.23
C LEU A 225 18.80 -5.13 -51.46
N LEU A 226 19.30 -4.31 -50.52
CA LEU A 226 20.73 -4.13 -50.30
C LEU A 226 21.02 -4.09 -48.79
N ASN A 227 21.69 -5.15 -48.34
CA ASN A 227 22.30 -5.30 -47.02
C ASN A 227 23.31 -4.18 -46.75
N LEU A 228 23.21 -3.54 -45.58
CA LEU A 228 24.30 -2.76 -44.97
C LEU A 228 24.37 -3.10 -43.46
N PRO A 229 25.57 -3.12 -42.87
CA PRO A 229 25.87 -3.88 -41.66
C PRO A 229 25.29 -3.22 -40.39
N GLN A 230 24.73 -4.06 -39.51
CA GLN A 230 24.37 -3.69 -38.15
C GLN A 230 25.59 -3.16 -37.41
N VAL A 231 25.59 -1.86 -37.12
CA VAL A 231 26.47 -1.28 -36.11
C VAL A 231 25.79 -1.51 -34.76
N ASP A 232 26.31 -2.48 -34.00
CA ASP A 232 25.99 -2.70 -32.60
C ASP A 232 26.34 -1.44 -31.79
N ALA A 233 25.35 -0.56 -31.59
CA ALA A 233 25.42 0.49 -30.58
C ALA A 233 25.15 -0.16 -29.21
N ARG A 234 26.12 -0.91 -28.69
CA ARG A 234 26.15 -1.26 -27.26
C ARG A 234 26.24 0.06 -26.48
N LEU A 235 25.15 0.43 -25.81
CA LEU A 235 25.20 1.48 -24.79
C LEU A 235 26.33 1.16 -23.78
N PRO A 236 27.10 2.16 -23.32
CA PRO A 236 28.10 1.96 -22.30
C PRO A 236 27.45 1.38 -21.04
N LYS A 237 27.88 0.17 -20.66
CA LYS A 237 27.22 -0.67 -19.65
C LYS A 237 27.34 -0.21 -18.19
N HIS A 238 28.00 0.89 -17.86
CA HIS A 238 28.05 1.36 -16.47
C HIS A 238 28.29 2.87 -16.38
N ILE A 239 27.21 3.62 -16.19
CA ILE A 239 27.25 4.87 -15.44
C ILE A 239 26.72 4.52 -14.05
N SER A 240 27.61 4.13 -13.14
CA SER A 240 27.26 3.90 -11.73
C SER A 240 27.20 5.25 -11.01
N ILE A 241 26.14 6.02 -11.22
CA ILE A 241 25.83 7.12 -10.28
C ILE A 241 25.32 6.44 -9.01
N THR A 242 26.13 6.43 -7.96
CA THR A 242 25.67 5.97 -6.64
C THR A 242 24.76 7.04 -6.05
N LEU A 243 23.46 6.92 -6.25
CA LEU A 243 22.49 7.95 -5.85
C LEU A 243 22.48 8.15 -4.33
N PHE A 244 22.69 7.07 -3.56
CA PHE A 244 22.77 7.09 -2.10
C PHE A 244 24.20 7.00 -1.57
N GLY A 245 25.22 7.09 -2.44
CA GLY A 245 26.64 7.03 -2.08
C GLY A 245 27.14 5.65 -1.65
N ASN A 246 26.31 4.60 -1.75
CA ASN A 246 26.67 3.22 -1.43
C ASN A 246 26.00 2.27 -2.44
N THR A 247 26.82 1.51 -3.16
CA THR A 247 26.39 0.57 -4.21
C THR A 247 25.43 -0.51 -3.72
N GLU A 248 25.56 -0.97 -2.48
CA GLU A 248 24.64 -1.95 -1.88
C GLU A 248 23.27 -1.33 -1.61
N VAL A 249 23.26 -0.08 -1.12
CA VAL A 249 22.02 0.69 -0.88
C VAL A 249 21.32 0.99 -2.19
N ASP A 250 22.08 1.38 -3.22
CA ASP A 250 21.54 1.62 -4.57
C ASP A 250 20.97 0.34 -5.17
N SER A 251 21.65 -0.80 -5.02
CA SER A 251 21.15 -2.11 -5.47
C SER A 251 19.86 -2.50 -4.74
N LEU A 252 19.75 -2.25 -3.43
CA LEU A 252 18.53 -2.52 -2.66
C LEU A 252 17.39 -1.58 -3.04
N MET A 253 17.66 -0.30 -3.31
CA MET A 253 16.65 0.63 -3.81
C MET A 253 16.17 0.24 -5.21
N ASN A 254 17.06 -0.27 -6.07
CA ASN A 254 16.68 -0.83 -7.35
C ASN A 254 15.81 -2.09 -7.16
N HIS A 255 16.16 -2.97 -6.21
CA HIS A 255 15.33 -4.13 -5.85
C HIS A 255 13.95 -3.71 -5.34
N TYR A 256 13.86 -2.62 -4.55
CA TYR A 256 12.59 -2.06 -4.11
C TYR A 256 11.70 -1.72 -5.31
N ASN A 257 12.28 -1.00 -6.27
CA ASN A 257 11.58 -0.51 -7.45
C ASN A 257 11.14 -1.66 -8.37
N LEU A 258 11.97 -2.69 -8.57
CA LEU A 258 11.67 -3.75 -9.53
C LEU A 258 10.81 -4.88 -8.97
N HIS A 259 10.86 -5.14 -7.66
CA HIS A 259 10.19 -6.28 -7.04
C HIS A 259 9.22 -5.85 -5.94
N VAL A 260 9.71 -5.16 -4.90
CA VAL A 260 8.92 -4.90 -3.69
C VAL A 260 7.70 -4.02 -3.96
N ALA A 261 7.84 -2.97 -4.79
CA ALA A 261 6.74 -2.05 -5.07
C ALA A 261 5.54 -2.75 -5.75
N ASP A 262 5.80 -3.69 -6.65
CA ASP A 262 4.75 -4.42 -7.37
C ASP A 262 4.22 -5.59 -6.53
N LEU A 263 5.05 -6.16 -5.66
CA LEU A 263 4.67 -7.21 -4.72
C LEU A 263 3.60 -6.75 -3.72
N LEU A 264 3.68 -5.50 -3.26
CA LEU A 264 2.82 -4.96 -2.19
C LEU A 264 1.39 -4.56 -2.62
N GLN A 265 1.02 -4.79 -3.88
CA GLN A 265 -0.34 -4.57 -4.37
C GLN A 265 -0.84 -5.82 -5.11
N PRO A 266 -2.12 -6.22 -4.94
CA PRO A 266 -2.68 -7.42 -5.57
C PRO A 266 -2.96 -7.25 -7.07
N ILE A 267 -3.08 -6.01 -7.55
CA ILE A 267 -3.36 -5.67 -8.94
C ILE A 267 -2.37 -4.60 -9.37
N ASP A 268 -1.60 -4.88 -10.42
CA ASP A 268 -0.69 -3.89 -11.00
C ASP A 268 -1.47 -2.68 -11.51
N HIS A 269 -1.00 -1.49 -11.16
CA HIS A 269 -1.69 -0.25 -11.47
C HIS A 269 -0.69 0.93 -11.49
N SER A 270 -0.88 1.85 -12.42
CA SER A 270 0.00 3.02 -12.59
C SER A 270 -0.03 3.98 -11.38
N GLY A 271 -1.10 3.93 -10.59
CA GLY A 271 -1.26 4.66 -9.33
C GLY A 271 -0.62 3.99 -8.11
N ASN A 272 0.21 2.94 -8.28
CA ASN A 272 0.91 2.24 -7.22
C ASN A 272 1.58 3.23 -6.25
N PRO A 273 1.12 3.35 -4.98
CA PRO A 273 1.68 4.31 -4.03
C PRO A 273 3.10 3.95 -3.58
N PHE A 274 3.47 2.66 -3.55
CA PHE A 274 4.82 2.24 -3.16
C PHE A 274 5.88 2.76 -4.14
N ARG A 275 5.53 2.87 -5.43
CA ARG A 275 6.39 3.48 -6.44
C ARG A 275 6.21 5.00 -6.53
N THR A 276 4.96 5.45 -6.69
CA THR A 276 4.65 6.85 -7.03
C THR A 276 4.65 7.80 -5.84
N LEU A 277 4.55 7.29 -4.61
CA LEU A 277 4.62 8.08 -3.38
C LEU A 277 5.83 7.71 -2.51
N TYR A 278 6.06 6.43 -2.21
CA TYR A 278 7.09 6.03 -1.24
C TYR A 278 8.48 6.20 -1.85
N LEU A 279 8.74 5.51 -2.97
CA LEU A 279 10.02 5.60 -3.66
C LEU A 279 10.28 7.01 -4.18
N SER A 280 9.31 7.66 -4.84
CA SER A 280 9.48 9.03 -5.35
C SER A 280 9.84 10.04 -4.25
N THR A 281 9.19 9.96 -3.09
CA THR A 281 9.48 10.83 -1.94
C THR A 281 10.84 10.50 -1.33
N ALA A 282 11.26 9.22 -1.34
CA ALA A 282 12.61 8.85 -0.90
C ALA A 282 13.70 9.45 -1.81
N LEU A 283 13.48 9.42 -3.14
CA LEU A 283 14.39 10.00 -4.13
C LEU A 283 14.42 11.54 -4.06
N GLU A 284 13.27 12.18 -3.85
CA GLU A 284 13.18 13.63 -3.55
C GLU A 284 14.07 13.99 -2.33
N GLY A 285 14.04 13.12 -1.32
CA GLY A 285 14.85 13.24 -0.12
C GLY A 285 16.36 13.08 -0.32
N VAL A 286 16.82 12.41 -1.38
CA VAL A 286 18.25 12.35 -1.73
C VAL A 286 18.74 13.74 -2.10
N SER A 287 18.05 14.37 -3.05
CA SER A 287 18.36 15.72 -3.48
C SER A 287 18.33 16.66 -2.27
N TYR A 288 17.23 16.70 -1.51
CA TYR A 288 17.09 17.59 -0.36
C TYR A 288 18.27 17.51 0.63
N ARG A 289 18.74 16.29 0.93
CA ARG A 289 19.85 16.05 1.87
C ARG A 289 21.22 16.49 1.36
N ALA A 290 21.38 16.70 0.05
CA ALA A 290 22.60 17.28 -0.50
C ALA A 290 22.83 18.72 -0.02
N TRP A 291 21.76 19.44 0.35
CA TRP A 291 21.82 20.82 0.82
C TRP A 291 21.67 20.96 2.35
N ASP A 292 20.89 20.09 3.01
CA ASP A 292 20.66 20.17 4.46
C ASP A 292 20.43 18.78 5.07
N THR A 293 21.29 18.40 6.03
CA THR A 293 21.23 17.11 6.71
C THR A 293 20.66 17.17 8.14
N GLU A 294 20.57 18.37 8.73
CA GLU A 294 20.24 18.52 10.16
C GLU A 294 18.77 18.85 10.41
N THR A 295 18.07 19.37 9.40
CA THR A 295 16.65 19.71 9.55
C THR A 295 15.78 18.52 9.92
N PRO A 296 14.68 18.76 10.66
CA PRO A 296 13.67 17.73 10.93
C PRO A 296 13.15 17.08 9.64
N THR A 297 12.97 17.85 8.56
CA THR A 297 12.55 17.36 7.24
C THR A 297 13.57 16.38 6.65
N ALA A 298 14.85 16.72 6.66
CA ALA A 298 15.93 15.83 6.20
C ALA A 298 15.94 14.51 6.97
N LYS A 299 15.68 14.55 8.28
CA LYS A 299 15.57 13.35 9.12
C LYS A 299 14.39 12.46 8.73
N VAL A 300 13.24 13.03 8.34
CA VAL A 300 12.11 12.23 7.83
C VAL A 300 12.47 11.56 6.51
N TYR A 301 13.14 12.28 5.59
CA TYR A 301 13.62 11.69 4.33
C TYR A 301 14.64 10.57 4.54
N THR A 302 15.54 10.75 5.51
CA THR A 302 16.47 9.70 5.95
C THR A 302 15.72 8.50 6.50
N ALA A 303 14.73 8.72 7.37
CA ALA A 303 13.91 7.64 7.92
C ALA A 303 13.21 6.83 6.81
N LEU A 304 12.60 7.51 5.84
CA LEU A 304 11.95 6.88 4.71
C LEU A 304 12.96 6.08 3.86
N SER A 305 14.10 6.68 3.52
CA SER A 305 15.13 6.00 2.71
C SER A 305 15.60 4.71 3.38
N HIS A 306 15.93 4.77 4.68
CA HIS A 306 16.31 3.58 5.43
C HIS A 306 15.18 2.55 5.52
N SER A 307 13.92 3.00 5.60
CA SER A 307 12.77 2.08 5.64
C SER A 307 12.62 1.27 4.35
N LEU A 308 12.78 1.90 3.18
CA LEU A 308 12.68 1.20 1.89
C LEU A 308 13.85 0.24 1.68
N VAL A 309 15.06 0.62 2.13
CA VAL A 309 16.23 -0.25 2.09
C VAL A 309 16.05 -1.45 3.01
N ALA A 310 15.54 -1.23 4.23
CA ALA A 310 15.24 -2.31 5.17
C ALA A 310 14.21 -3.29 4.59
N ALA A 311 13.10 -2.78 4.05
CA ALA A 311 12.08 -3.56 3.36
C ALA A 311 12.69 -4.43 2.25
N SER A 312 13.54 -3.86 1.41
CA SER A 312 14.20 -4.57 0.32
C SER A 312 15.19 -5.62 0.80
N ALA A 313 15.95 -5.32 1.85
CA ALA A 313 16.90 -6.26 2.44
C ALA A 313 16.19 -7.47 3.04
N PHE A 314 15.09 -7.26 3.77
CA PHE A 314 14.26 -8.38 4.27
C PHE A 314 13.66 -9.20 3.14
N HIS A 315 13.15 -8.56 2.08
CA HIS A 315 12.65 -9.30 0.92
C HIS A 315 13.75 -10.15 0.25
N ARG A 316 14.95 -9.59 0.04
CA ARG A 316 16.11 -10.35 -0.50
C ARG A 316 16.50 -11.52 0.40
N TRP A 317 16.50 -11.32 1.71
CA TRP A 317 16.75 -12.39 2.68
C TRP A 317 15.70 -13.52 2.56
N ASN A 318 14.43 -13.18 2.38
CA ASN A 318 13.38 -14.18 2.21
C ASN A 318 13.49 -14.94 0.88
N CYS A 319 14.02 -14.30 -0.18
CA CYS A 319 14.32 -14.95 -1.45
C CYS A 319 15.52 -15.90 -1.36
N ASP A 320 16.58 -15.50 -0.65
CA ASP A 320 17.83 -16.25 -0.51
C ASP A 320 18.36 -16.20 0.94
N GLN A 321 18.00 -17.23 1.71
CA GLN A 321 18.43 -17.37 3.10
C GLN A 321 19.90 -17.80 3.26
N LEU A 322 20.63 -18.05 2.17
CA LEU A 322 22.07 -18.33 2.23
C LEU A 322 22.90 -17.06 2.46
N GLN A 323 22.28 -15.87 2.34
CA GLN A 323 22.93 -14.57 2.49
C GLN A 323 22.46 -13.83 3.75
N PRO A 324 22.97 -14.21 4.95
CA PRO A 324 22.54 -13.62 6.22
C PRO A 324 22.81 -12.11 6.32
N ASN A 325 23.77 -11.60 5.53
CA ASN A 325 24.09 -10.19 5.45
C ASN A 325 22.86 -9.32 5.17
N TYR A 326 21.93 -9.78 4.32
CA TYR A 326 20.71 -9.02 4.02
C TYR A 326 19.76 -8.92 5.22
N ARG A 327 19.69 -9.97 6.06
CA ARG A 327 18.93 -9.92 7.31
C ARG A 327 19.53 -8.88 8.27
N GLU A 328 20.85 -8.91 8.45
CA GLU A 328 21.56 -7.94 9.30
C GLU A 328 21.40 -6.50 8.79
N MET A 329 21.50 -6.30 7.48
CA MET A 329 21.24 -5.00 6.84
C MET A 329 19.80 -4.55 7.07
N GLY A 330 18.81 -5.44 6.94
CA GLY A 330 17.40 -5.14 7.21
C GLY A 330 17.19 -4.62 8.63
N VAL A 331 17.75 -5.32 9.62
CA VAL A 331 17.67 -4.93 11.04
C VAL A 331 18.36 -3.58 11.28
N LYS A 332 19.57 -3.40 10.75
CA LYS A 332 20.36 -2.16 10.89
C LYS A 332 19.62 -0.95 10.30
N HIS A 333 19.08 -1.08 9.09
CA HIS A 333 18.35 0.00 8.44
C HIS A 333 16.99 0.28 9.10
N ARG A 334 16.29 -0.74 9.63
CA ARG A 334 15.09 -0.55 10.46
C ARG A 334 15.40 0.30 11.69
N TYR A 335 16.49 0.00 12.40
CA TYR A 335 16.94 0.78 13.56
C TYR A 335 17.20 2.25 13.20
N TYR A 336 17.98 2.51 12.14
CA TYR A 336 18.25 3.88 11.69
C TYR A 336 17.00 4.64 11.25
N ALA A 337 16.05 3.94 10.62
CA ALA A 337 14.79 4.55 10.21
C ALA A 337 13.99 5.06 11.43
N ILE A 338 13.86 4.22 12.45
CA ILE A 338 13.16 4.56 13.70
C ILE A 338 13.86 5.71 14.41
N GLN A 339 15.19 5.65 14.56
CA GLN A 339 15.98 6.69 15.21
C GLN A 339 15.85 8.05 14.50
N ALA A 340 15.93 8.07 13.17
CA ALA A 340 15.79 9.29 12.39
C ALA A 340 14.37 9.88 12.50
N LEU A 341 13.34 9.03 12.47
CA LEU A 341 11.95 9.47 12.60
C LEU A 341 11.67 10.04 14.00
N GLN A 342 12.17 9.40 15.05
CA GLN A 342 12.07 9.91 16.43
C GLN A 342 12.75 11.27 16.57
N GLY A 343 13.95 11.42 16.02
CA GLY A 343 14.68 12.70 16.00
C GLY A 343 13.91 13.79 15.26
N ALA A 344 13.23 13.47 14.17
CA ALA A 344 12.42 14.42 13.41
C ALA A 344 11.19 14.89 14.20
N ILE A 345 10.45 13.97 14.81
CA ILE A 345 9.20 14.25 15.55
C ILE A 345 9.47 15.06 16.82
N GLN A 346 10.60 14.83 17.50
CA GLN A 346 10.97 15.58 18.70
C GLN A 346 11.34 17.05 18.41
N GLN A 347 11.77 17.36 17.18
CA GLN A 347 12.35 18.65 16.82
C GLN A 347 11.41 19.57 16.04
N ALA A 348 10.31 19.06 15.46
CA ALA A 348 9.39 19.84 14.64
C ALA A 348 7.91 19.65 15.00
N ALA A 349 7.09 20.66 14.69
CA ALA A 349 5.64 20.55 14.69
C ALA A 349 5.19 19.64 13.52
N PRO A 350 4.42 18.55 13.77
CA PRO A 350 4.08 17.55 12.74
C PRO A 350 3.30 18.06 11.52
N ALA A 351 2.70 19.26 11.60
CA ALA A 351 1.76 19.75 10.60
C ALA A 351 2.41 20.18 9.27
N ALA A 352 3.66 20.65 9.28
CA ALA A 352 4.33 21.19 8.09
C ALA A 352 4.76 20.10 7.08
N ASN A 353 5.11 18.91 7.56
CA ASN A 353 5.66 17.82 6.76
C ASN A 353 4.73 16.60 6.68
N TYR A 354 3.41 16.81 6.82
CA TYR A 354 2.42 15.74 6.93
C TYR A 354 2.59 14.60 5.93
N LYS A 355 2.70 14.92 4.63
CA LYS A 355 2.83 13.93 3.55
C LYS A 355 4.03 13.02 3.80
N ILE A 356 5.21 13.61 4.00
CA ILE A 356 6.49 12.90 4.14
C ILE A 356 6.50 12.09 5.44
N LEU A 357 5.97 12.65 6.54
CA LEU A 357 5.82 11.96 7.82
C LEU A 357 4.90 10.75 7.71
N MET A 358 3.76 10.89 7.02
CA MET A 358 2.82 9.79 6.82
C MET A 358 3.44 8.68 5.97
N VAL A 359 4.13 9.02 4.88
CA VAL A 359 4.87 8.03 4.06
C VAL A 359 5.93 7.31 4.90
N ALA A 360 6.72 8.03 5.70
CA ALA A 360 7.72 7.42 6.57
C ALA A 360 7.09 6.47 7.60
N VAL A 361 6.03 6.88 8.28
CA VAL A 361 5.33 6.04 9.27
C VAL A 361 4.74 4.78 8.62
N LEU A 362 4.06 4.92 7.48
CA LEU A 362 3.47 3.77 6.79
C LEU A 362 4.54 2.83 6.21
N SER A 363 5.70 3.36 5.78
CA SER A 363 6.81 2.53 5.30
C SER A 363 7.42 1.65 6.40
N LEU A 364 7.34 2.04 7.68
CA LEU A 364 7.74 1.18 8.80
C LEU A 364 6.81 -0.02 8.97
N ILE A 365 5.52 0.12 8.63
CA ILE A 365 4.58 -1.02 8.60
C ILE A 365 4.99 -2.01 7.51
N THR A 366 5.40 -1.52 6.33
CA THR A 366 5.89 -2.37 5.23
C THR A 366 7.11 -3.21 5.64
N ILE A 367 8.01 -2.68 6.46
CA ILE A 367 9.13 -3.46 7.04
C ILE A 367 8.58 -4.64 7.86
N GLY A 368 7.56 -4.41 8.69
CA GLY A 368 6.90 -5.45 9.47
C GLY A 368 6.27 -6.54 8.59
N VAL A 369 5.61 -6.14 7.49
CA VAL A 369 5.02 -7.08 6.52
C VAL A 369 6.08 -7.97 5.87
N LEU A 370 7.23 -7.40 5.48
CA LEU A 370 8.28 -8.17 4.79
C LEU A 370 9.17 -8.97 5.74
N SER A 371 9.41 -8.48 6.96
CA SER A 371 10.21 -9.19 7.97
C SER A 371 9.41 -10.27 8.71
N GLY A 372 8.08 -10.12 8.83
CA GLY A 372 7.25 -10.99 9.67
C GLY A 372 7.54 -10.84 11.17
N GLU A 373 8.45 -9.95 11.56
CA GLU A 373 8.93 -9.80 12.93
C GLU A 373 8.21 -8.67 13.69
N GLY A 374 7.83 -8.96 14.95
CA GLY A 374 7.28 -8.01 15.90
C GLY A 374 5.77 -7.73 15.78
N ASP A 375 5.26 -6.95 16.73
CA ASP A 375 3.92 -6.37 16.76
C ASP A 375 3.94 -4.83 16.65
N ASP A 376 5.10 -4.28 16.28
CA ASP A 376 5.38 -2.84 16.22
C ASP A 376 4.45 -2.07 15.27
N PHE A 377 3.89 -2.76 14.28
CA PHE A 377 2.94 -2.19 13.32
C PHE A 377 1.78 -1.48 14.03
N ARG A 378 1.37 -1.94 15.22
CA ARG A 378 0.32 -1.31 16.03
C ARG A 378 0.70 0.09 16.49
N PHE A 379 1.95 0.29 16.88
CA PHE A 379 2.46 1.61 17.27
C PHE A 379 2.54 2.54 16.06
N HIS A 380 2.94 2.02 14.90
CA HIS A 380 2.99 2.80 13.65
C HIS A 380 1.58 3.17 13.15
N LEU A 381 0.61 2.26 13.24
CA LEU A 381 -0.79 2.56 12.93
C LEU A 381 -1.39 3.61 13.87
N ASN A 382 -1.10 3.53 15.16
CA ASN A 382 -1.50 4.54 16.13
C ASN A 382 -0.84 5.90 15.82
N ALA A 383 0.45 5.91 15.47
CA ALA A 383 1.13 7.13 15.04
C ALA A 383 0.48 7.74 13.78
N ALA A 384 0.10 6.92 12.79
CA ALA A 384 -0.62 7.36 11.61
C ALA A 384 -1.99 7.97 11.96
N ALA A 385 -2.78 7.30 12.81
CA ALA A 385 -4.08 7.80 13.28
C ALA A 385 -3.93 9.14 14.03
N GLN A 386 -2.92 9.27 14.89
CA GLN A 386 -2.62 10.52 15.58
C GLN A 386 -2.25 11.63 14.58
N LEU A 387 -1.41 11.36 13.58
CA LEU A 387 -1.10 12.32 12.52
C LEU A 387 -2.37 12.78 11.79
N ARG A 388 -3.29 11.86 11.46
CA ARG A 388 -4.57 12.21 10.81
C ARG A 388 -5.40 13.17 11.66
N SER A 389 -5.56 12.88 12.95
CA SER A 389 -6.37 13.72 13.86
C SER A 389 -5.86 15.15 14.03
N LEU A 390 -4.57 15.40 13.74
CA LEU A 390 -4.00 16.76 13.76
C LEU A 390 -4.44 17.62 12.56
N ARG A 391 -4.96 17.02 11.49
CA ARG A 391 -5.47 17.73 10.32
C ARG A 391 -7.00 17.84 10.35
N SER A 392 -7.51 18.85 11.05
CA SER A 392 -8.95 19.13 11.18
C SER A 392 -9.65 19.69 9.92
N ARG A 393 -8.99 19.75 8.74
CA ARG A 393 -9.54 20.32 7.49
C ARG A 393 -9.33 19.42 6.27
N TRP A 394 -10.08 18.33 6.23
CA TRP A 394 -10.05 17.30 5.17
C TRP A 394 -10.41 17.80 3.76
N LYS A 395 -11.19 18.87 3.64
CA LYS A 395 -11.68 19.39 2.33
C LYS A 395 -10.60 20.02 1.44
N ILE A 396 -9.41 20.35 1.98
CA ILE A 396 -8.32 21.04 1.26
C ILE A 396 -7.09 20.13 1.13
N MET A 397 -7.27 18.80 1.14
CA MET A 397 -6.16 17.85 1.05
C MET A 397 -5.81 17.51 -0.40
N SER A 398 -4.51 17.43 -0.69
CA SER A 398 -4.01 16.90 -1.96
C SER A 398 -4.44 15.45 -2.15
N ARG A 399 -4.56 15.00 -3.40
CA ARG A 399 -4.90 13.62 -3.76
C ARG A 399 -3.95 12.61 -3.06
N GLN A 400 -2.65 12.90 -3.07
CA GLN A 400 -1.63 12.06 -2.43
C GLN A 400 -1.84 11.95 -0.90
N SER A 401 -2.12 13.05 -0.22
CA SER A 401 -2.37 13.02 1.23
C SER A 401 -3.66 12.27 1.56
N ARG A 402 -4.67 12.32 0.69
CA ARG A 402 -5.92 11.55 0.85
C ARG A 402 -5.66 10.06 0.70
N GLN A 403 -4.93 9.66 -0.35
CA GLN A 403 -4.53 8.27 -0.58
C GLN A 403 -3.73 7.71 0.60
N LEU A 404 -2.81 8.47 1.20
CA LEU A 404 -2.08 8.05 2.40
C LEU A 404 -3.00 7.84 3.61
N ASN A 405 -4.04 8.67 3.75
CA ASN A 405 -5.04 8.50 4.81
C ASN A 405 -5.87 7.25 4.59
N GLU A 406 -6.28 6.98 3.34
CA GLU A 406 -7.00 5.77 2.93
C GLU A 406 -6.15 4.52 3.25
N ILE A 407 -4.86 4.52 2.89
CA ILE A 407 -3.92 3.43 3.22
C ILE A 407 -3.88 3.20 4.74
N GLY A 408 -3.59 4.24 5.51
CA GLY A 408 -3.50 4.11 6.97
C GLY A 408 -4.83 3.74 7.62
N ALA A 409 -5.98 4.13 7.06
CA ALA A 409 -7.30 3.81 7.60
C ALA A 409 -7.64 2.35 7.35
N PHE A 410 -7.37 1.86 6.14
CA PHE A 410 -7.60 0.47 5.80
C PHE A 410 -6.69 -0.48 6.57
N LEU A 411 -5.38 -0.18 6.69
CA LEU A 411 -4.48 -1.01 7.50
C LEU A 411 -4.90 -1.04 8.99
N ALA A 412 -5.43 0.07 9.51
CA ALA A 412 -6.00 0.11 10.86
C ALA A 412 -7.28 -0.73 10.97
N LEU A 413 -8.15 -0.72 9.95
CA LEU A 413 -9.32 -1.59 9.87
C LEU A 413 -8.90 -3.06 9.86
N LEU A 414 -7.93 -3.46 9.04
CA LEU A 414 -7.42 -4.83 9.00
C LEU A 414 -6.89 -5.28 10.35
N ALA A 415 -6.08 -4.45 11.01
CA ALA A 415 -5.62 -4.74 12.37
C ALA A 415 -6.79 -4.88 13.36
N ARG A 416 -7.81 -4.03 13.24
CA ARG A 416 -9.00 -4.04 14.11
C ARG A 416 -9.83 -5.32 13.96
N THR A 417 -9.87 -5.93 12.78
CA THR A 417 -10.64 -7.18 12.56
C THR A 417 -10.10 -8.38 13.36
N LEU A 418 -8.84 -8.31 13.79
CA LEU A 418 -8.18 -9.33 14.63
C LEU A 418 -7.98 -8.85 16.07
N THR A 419 -8.69 -7.79 16.48
CA THR A 419 -8.75 -7.35 17.87
C THR A 419 -10.17 -7.49 18.41
N PHE A 420 -10.32 -8.28 19.46
CA PHE A 420 -11.63 -8.62 20.05
C PHE A 420 -11.93 -7.81 21.31
N GLN A 421 -11.52 -6.54 21.32
CA GLN A 421 -11.70 -5.64 22.47
C GLN A 421 -13.17 -5.22 22.64
N THR A 422 -13.59 -5.00 23.88
CA THR A 422 -14.93 -4.49 24.18
C THR A 422 -14.99 -2.97 24.10
N SER A 423 -16.13 -2.44 23.64
CA SER A 423 -16.30 -1.00 23.48
C SER A 423 -16.28 -0.29 24.84
N THR A 424 -15.39 0.69 24.97
CA THR A 424 -15.27 1.50 26.20
C THR A 424 -16.37 2.56 26.32
N SER A 425 -17.04 2.89 25.21
CA SER A 425 -18.15 3.85 25.16
C SER A 425 -19.50 3.14 25.15
N ALA A 426 -20.49 3.75 25.81
CA ALA A 426 -21.89 3.32 25.71
C ALA A 426 -22.39 3.41 24.26
N TRP A 427 -23.35 2.56 23.91
CA TRP A 427 -24.03 2.66 22.62
C TRP A 427 -24.73 4.02 22.49
N PRO A 428 -24.45 4.81 21.45
CA PRO A 428 -25.07 6.11 21.25
C PRO A 428 -26.56 5.94 20.93
N SER A 429 -27.44 6.57 21.70
CA SER A 429 -28.90 6.56 21.49
C SER A 429 -29.39 7.43 20.32
N ASP A 430 -28.46 8.10 19.60
CA ASP A 430 -28.77 8.96 18.45
C ASP A 430 -27.91 8.52 17.27
N VAL A 431 -28.52 8.51 16.07
CA VAL A 431 -27.90 8.13 14.79
C VAL A 431 -26.52 8.77 14.67
N GLN A 432 -25.48 7.94 14.69
CA GLN A 432 -24.09 8.41 14.65
C GLN A 432 -23.85 9.28 13.41
N PRO A 433 -23.30 10.49 13.55
CA PRO A 433 -22.52 11.06 12.46
C PRO A 433 -21.35 10.10 12.20
N SER A 434 -21.23 9.63 10.95
CA SER A 434 -20.10 8.84 10.44
C SER A 434 -18.78 9.24 11.10
N THR A 435 -18.08 8.29 11.73
CA THR A 435 -16.74 8.53 12.27
C THR A 435 -15.80 9.00 11.15
N GLU A 436 -14.75 9.77 11.49
CA GLU A 436 -13.79 10.24 10.49
C GLU A 436 -13.22 9.09 9.66
N ASP A 437 -12.92 7.95 10.29
CA ASP A 437 -12.44 6.75 9.60
C ASP A 437 -13.49 6.10 8.68
N SER A 438 -14.77 6.07 9.05
CA SER A 438 -15.86 5.59 8.16
C SER A 438 -15.92 6.41 6.88
N THR A 439 -15.84 7.75 6.99
CA THR A 439 -15.91 8.64 5.82
C THR A 439 -14.71 8.52 4.89
N ILE A 440 -13.54 8.15 5.40
CA ILE A 440 -12.34 7.91 4.60
C ILE A 440 -12.49 6.60 3.83
N ILE A 441 -13.00 5.56 4.48
CA ILE A 441 -13.22 4.25 3.89
C ILE A 441 -14.26 4.33 2.78
N GLU A 442 -15.40 4.99 3.03
CA GLU A 442 -16.51 5.14 2.07
C GLU A 442 -16.13 5.86 0.77
N ARG A 443 -15.10 6.73 0.80
CA ARG A 443 -14.74 7.59 -0.33
C ARG A 443 -13.40 7.21 -0.98
N SER A 444 -12.86 6.04 -0.66
CA SER A 444 -11.56 5.65 -1.18
C SER A 444 -11.61 5.40 -2.68
N GLY A 445 -10.58 5.88 -3.39
CA GLY A 445 -10.37 5.63 -4.81
C GLY A 445 -9.15 4.75 -5.08
N CYS A 446 -8.64 4.01 -4.09
CA CYS A 446 -7.47 3.14 -4.29
C CYS A 446 -7.63 1.71 -3.77
N TYR A 447 -8.70 1.38 -3.03
CA TYR A 447 -8.88 0.02 -2.48
C TYR A 447 -9.01 -1.06 -3.55
N GLU A 448 -9.59 -0.72 -4.70
CA GLU A 448 -9.79 -1.65 -5.83
C GLU A 448 -8.47 -2.30 -6.26
N TYR A 449 -7.44 -1.50 -6.57
CA TYR A 449 -6.15 -2.05 -7.02
C TYR A 449 -5.17 -2.33 -5.88
N LEU A 450 -5.28 -1.62 -4.75
CA LEU A 450 -4.32 -1.77 -3.65
C LEU A 450 -4.65 -2.94 -2.72
N TYR A 451 -5.93 -3.32 -2.61
CA TYR A 451 -6.38 -4.35 -1.69
C TYR A 451 -7.34 -5.37 -2.32
N GLY A 452 -7.80 -5.13 -3.55
CA GLY A 452 -8.74 -6.02 -4.24
C GLY A 452 -10.17 -5.96 -3.66
N VAL A 453 -10.50 -4.89 -2.93
CA VAL A 453 -11.79 -4.73 -2.23
C VAL A 453 -12.48 -3.43 -2.64
N THR A 454 -13.80 -3.43 -2.56
CA THR A 454 -14.60 -2.22 -2.81
C THR A 454 -14.79 -1.39 -1.53
N PRO A 455 -14.95 -0.05 -1.65
CA PRO A 455 -15.26 0.81 -0.50
C PRO A 455 -16.50 0.36 0.28
N ASP A 456 -17.52 -0.16 -0.41
CA ASP A 456 -18.76 -0.62 0.22
C ASP A 456 -18.51 -1.84 1.12
N ILE A 457 -17.79 -2.87 0.64
CA ILE A 457 -17.41 -4.03 1.47
C ILE A 457 -16.54 -3.59 2.65
N ALA A 458 -15.54 -2.73 2.41
CA ALA A 458 -14.68 -2.23 3.48
C ALA A 458 -15.48 -1.48 4.56
N THR A 459 -16.49 -0.71 4.16
CA THR A 459 -17.41 -0.01 5.07
C THR A 459 -18.26 -0.99 5.88
N LEU A 460 -18.77 -2.05 5.26
CA LEU A 460 -19.53 -3.10 5.95
C LEU A 460 -18.66 -3.88 6.95
N ILE A 461 -17.39 -4.16 6.63
CA ILE A 461 -16.43 -4.75 7.57
C ILE A 461 -16.18 -3.81 8.75
N TYR A 462 -16.02 -2.50 8.49
CA TYR A 462 -15.87 -1.49 9.54
C TYR A 462 -17.08 -1.46 10.49
N GLN A 463 -18.30 -1.43 9.93
CA GLN A 463 -19.55 -1.45 10.69
C GLN A 463 -19.68 -2.74 11.50
N THR A 464 -19.33 -3.89 10.92
CA THR A 464 -19.33 -5.18 11.62
C THR A 464 -18.38 -5.16 12.82
N CYS A 465 -17.18 -4.59 12.69
CA CYS A 465 -16.26 -4.43 13.82
C CYS A 465 -16.87 -3.57 14.93
N GLN A 466 -17.46 -2.42 14.57
CA GLN A 466 -18.10 -1.53 15.54
C GLN A 466 -19.24 -2.23 16.29
N LEU A 467 -20.12 -2.92 15.56
CA LEU A 467 -21.22 -3.66 16.17
C LEU A 467 -20.72 -4.78 17.09
N ALA A 468 -19.69 -5.53 16.67
CA ALA A 468 -19.14 -6.63 17.46
C ALA A 468 -18.51 -6.15 18.78
N GLU A 469 -17.86 -4.98 18.80
CA GLU A 469 -17.29 -4.39 20.02
C GLU A 469 -18.37 -3.97 21.03
N HIS A 470 -19.49 -3.44 20.55
CA HIS A 470 -20.65 -3.10 21.38
C HIS A 470 -21.42 -4.34 21.82
N LEU A 471 -21.55 -5.34 20.96
CA LEU A 471 -22.15 -6.63 21.28
C LEU A 471 -21.41 -7.32 22.43
N ALA A 472 -20.07 -7.32 22.37
CA ALA A 472 -19.25 -7.88 23.44
C ALA A 472 -19.46 -7.14 24.78
N ARG A 473 -19.58 -5.80 24.75
CA ARG A 473 -19.90 -4.99 25.93
C ARG A 473 -21.26 -5.37 26.53
N PHE A 474 -22.32 -5.46 25.72
CA PHE A 474 -23.65 -5.85 26.21
C PHE A 474 -23.63 -7.23 26.87
N ARG A 475 -22.87 -8.18 26.29
CA ARG A 475 -22.69 -9.52 26.87
C ARG A 475 -21.93 -9.49 28.21
N GLU A 476 -20.88 -8.68 28.32
CA GLU A 476 -20.10 -8.53 29.56
C GLU A 476 -20.90 -7.84 30.68
N GLU A 477 -21.65 -6.79 30.35
CA GLU A 477 -22.42 -6.01 31.32
C GLU A 477 -23.79 -6.66 31.65
N GLY A 478 -24.24 -7.64 30.84
CA GLY A 478 -25.55 -8.28 30.98
C GLY A 478 -26.73 -7.36 30.69
N GLU A 479 -26.48 -6.28 29.93
CA GLU A 479 -27.49 -5.28 29.58
C GLU A 479 -28.37 -5.78 28.41
N PRO A 480 -29.67 -5.45 28.40
CA PRO A 480 -30.52 -5.74 27.26
C PRO A 480 -30.05 -4.91 26.04
N MET A 481 -30.01 -5.54 24.88
CA MET A 481 -29.63 -4.89 23.63
C MET A 481 -30.75 -3.95 23.16
N PRO A 482 -30.47 -2.68 22.86
CA PRO A 482 -31.48 -1.76 22.33
C PRO A 482 -32.00 -2.18 20.96
N ASP A 483 -33.26 -1.87 20.65
CA ASP A 483 -33.87 -2.19 19.35
C ASP A 483 -33.10 -1.55 18.18
N ASP A 484 -32.69 -0.28 18.30
CA ASP A 484 -31.90 0.41 17.28
C ASP A 484 -30.56 -0.30 16.99
N PHE A 485 -29.96 -0.93 18.01
CA PHE A 485 -28.73 -1.71 17.83
C PHE A 485 -28.99 -3.00 17.05
N LEU A 486 -30.09 -3.70 17.36
CA LEU A 486 -30.51 -4.90 16.64
C LEU A 486 -30.86 -4.57 15.18
N GLU A 487 -31.54 -3.44 14.95
CA GLU A 487 -31.85 -2.96 13.60
C GLU A 487 -30.56 -2.70 12.80
N MET A 488 -29.55 -2.06 13.40
CA MET A 488 -28.25 -1.85 12.74
C MET A 488 -27.56 -3.18 12.41
N CYS A 489 -27.60 -4.17 13.31
CA CYS A 489 -27.07 -5.51 13.05
C CYS A 489 -27.76 -6.17 11.86
N GLU A 490 -29.08 -6.08 11.77
CA GLU A 490 -29.86 -6.63 10.66
C GLU A 490 -29.57 -5.88 9.34
N GLN A 491 -29.51 -4.54 9.37
CA GLN A 491 -29.22 -3.72 8.20
C GLN A 491 -27.86 -4.04 7.58
N VAL A 492 -26.81 -4.26 8.39
CA VAL A 492 -25.49 -4.65 7.89
C VAL A 492 -25.56 -6.02 7.22
N GLY A 493 -26.24 -7.00 7.84
CA GLY A 493 -26.45 -8.33 7.25
C GLY A 493 -27.19 -8.27 5.92
N ASN A 494 -28.30 -7.51 5.87
CA ASN A 494 -29.10 -7.31 4.66
C ASN A 494 -28.28 -6.68 3.52
N LYS A 495 -27.44 -5.68 3.82
CA LYS A 495 -26.54 -5.06 2.83
C LYS A 495 -25.50 -6.04 2.32
N LEU A 496 -24.88 -6.84 3.19
CA LEU A 496 -23.93 -7.89 2.79
C LEU A 496 -24.61 -8.93 1.89
N GLN A 497 -25.81 -9.42 2.25
CA GLN A 497 -26.53 -10.41 1.45
C GLN A 497 -27.04 -9.88 0.11
N ALA A 498 -27.45 -8.61 0.06
CA ALA A 498 -27.92 -7.94 -1.16
C ALA A 498 -26.77 -7.51 -2.08
N TRP A 499 -25.53 -7.48 -1.58
CA TRP A 499 -24.38 -7.00 -2.35
C TRP A 499 -24.15 -7.82 -3.62
N ARG A 500 -23.90 -7.14 -4.74
CA ARG A 500 -23.51 -7.75 -6.01
C ARG A 500 -22.35 -6.97 -6.61
N PHE A 501 -21.36 -7.66 -7.16
CA PHE A 501 -20.22 -7.00 -7.81
C PHE A 501 -20.64 -6.05 -8.94
N ASN A 502 -21.67 -6.42 -9.72
CA ASN A 502 -22.10 -5.61 -10.87
C ASN A 502 -22.75 -4.27 -10.46
N SER A 503 -23.21 -4.11 -9.22
CA SER A 503 -23.75 -2.83 -8.72
C SER A 503 -22.67 -1.85 -8.27
N GLU A 504 -21.42 -2.30 -8.16
CA GLU A 504 -20.30 -1.49 -7.68
C GLU A 504 -19.84 -0.46 -8.70
N LYS A 505 -19.47 0.72 -8.18
CA LYS A 505 -18.93 1.82 -8.99
C LYS A 505 -17.42 1.74 -9.06
N ILE A 506 -16.92 0.79 -9.84
CA ILE A 506 -15.48 0.61 -10.07
C ILE A 506 -14.97 1.77 -10.93
N SER A 507 -14.03 2.54 -10.38
CA SER A 507 -13.54 3.77 -11.03
C SER A 507 -12.04 3.77 -11.33
N SER A 508 -11.26 2.93 -10.65
CA SER A 508 -9.79 2.92 -10.75
C SER A 508 -9.29 1.96 -11.81
N ILE A 509 -10.04 0.89 -12.10
CA ILE A 509 -9.67 -0.13 -13.10
C ILE A 509 -10.60 0.01 -14.32
N PRO A 510 -10.07 0.36 -15.51
CA PRO A 510 -10.87 0.43 -16.73
C PRO A 510 -11.44 -0.94 -17.11
N ARG A 511 -12.72 -0.99 -17.52
CA ARG A 511 -13.38 -2.22 -17.98
C ARG A 511 -12.77 -2.83 -19.25
N GLY A 512 -11.97 -2.06 -20.00
CA GLY A 512 -11.25 -2.55 -21.17
C GLY A 512 -10.01 -3.39 -20.84
N ASP A 513 -9.60 -3.44 -19.57
CA ASP A 513 -8.50 -4.27 -19.10
C ASP A 513 -9.04 -5.57 -18.51
N GLU A 514 -9.24 -6.58 -19.37
CA GLU A 514 -9.87 -7.85 -18.98
C GLU A 514 -9.10 -8.57 -17.87
N LEU A 515 -7.76 -8.53 -17.88
CA LEU A 515 -6.92 -9.18 -16.87
C LEU A 515 -7.13 -8.56 -15.49
N ARG A 516 -6.86 -7.26 -15.37
CA ARG A 516 -6.96 -6.55 -14.08
C ARG A 516 -8.39 -6.58 -13.54
N PHE A 517 -9.38 -6.46 -14.42
CA PHE A 517 -10.78 -6.52 -14.04
C PHE A 517 -11.21 -7.91 -13.57
N THR A 518 -10.70 -8.97 -14.19
CA THR A 518 -10.96 -10.36 -13.76
C THR A 518 -10.34 -10.63 -12.39
N ILE A 519 -9.09 -10.20 -12.16
CA ILE A 519 -8.43 -10.30 -10.85
C ILE A 519 -9.25 -9.56 -9.78
N LEU A 520 -9.64 -8.31 -10.04
CA LEU A 520 -10.50 -7.54 -9.13
C LEU A 520 -11.81 -8.26 -8.84
N THR A 521 -12.45 -8.83 -9.86
CA THR A 521 -13.75 -9.51 -9.72
C THR A 521 -13.65 -10.70 -8.77
N HIS A 522 -12.64 -11.55 -8.94
CA HIS A 522 -12.43 -12.69 -8.04
C HIS A 522 -12.06 -12.22 -6.62
N GLN A 523 -11.15 -11.26 -6.49
CA GLN A 523 -10.77 -10.74 -5.18
C GLN A 523 -11.94 -10.09 -4.43
N ALA A 524 -12.72 -9.23 -5.09
CA ALA A 524 -13.86 -8.57 -4.46
C ALA A 524 -14.93 -9.57 -4.01
N LYS A 525 -15.14 -10.66 -4.76
CA LYS A 525 -16.04 -11.75 -4.34
C LYS A 525 -15.48 -12.53 -3.15
N ALA A 526 -14.17 -12.82 -3.12
CA ALA A 526 -13.54 -13.43 -1.96
C ALA A 526 -13.66 -12.54 -0.71
N TRP A 527 -13.44 -11.22 -0.85
CA TRP A 527 -13.65 -10.24 0.22
C TRP A 527 -15.10 -10.21 0.71
N HIS A 528 -16.07 -10.25 -0.20
CA HIS A 528 -17.50 -10.28 0.14
C HIS A 528 -17.87 -11.54 0.93
N SER A 529 -17.48 -12.73 0.45
CA SER A 529 -17.76 -13.99 1.16
C SER A 529 -17.05 -14.05 2.50
N ALA A 530 -15.81 -13.54 2.60
CA ALA A 530 -15.11 -13.44 3.88
C ALA A 530 -15.78 -12.43 4.85
N ALA A 531 -16.32 -11.33 4.34
CA ALA A 531 -17.10 -10.38 5.13
C ALA A 531 -18.41 -11.00 5.66
N LEU A 532 -19.05 -11.87 4.89
CA LEU A 532 -20.21 -12.67 5.34
C LEU A 532 -19.81 -13.62 6.48
N ILE A 533 -18.75 -14.41 6.31
CA ILE A 533 -18.22 -15.30 7.36
C ILE A 533 -17.94 -14.49 8.64
N TYR A 534 -17.26 -13.36 8.49
CA TYR A 534 -16.90 -12.49 9.60
C TYR A 534 -18.16 -11.94 10.29
N TYR A 535 -19.17 -11.50 9.56
CA TYR A 535 -20.45 -11.04 10.11
C TYR A 535 -21.19 -12.16 10.85
N TYR A 536 -21.37 -13.32 10.22
CA TYR A 536 -22.10 -14.45 10.80
C TYR A 536 -21.45 -14.95 12.09
N THR A 537 -20.13 -15.05 12.11
CA THR A 537 -19.39 -15.54 13.28
C THR A 537 -19.26 -14.49 14.39
N ARG A 538 -19.24 -13.20 14.06
CA ARG A 538 -19.04 -12.12 15.06
C ARG A 538 -20.32 -11.52 15.60
N ILE A 539 -21.42 -11.56 14.85
CA ILE A 539 -22.69 -10.91 15.21
C ILE A 539 -23.78 -11.94 15.49
N GLN A 540 -23.91 -12.97 14.63
CA GLN A 540 -24.99 -13.96 14.70
C GLN A 540 -24.62 -15.22 15.51
N ASP A 541 -23.39 -15.30 16.04
CA ASP A 541 -22.84 -16.48 16.72
C ASP A 541 -22.96 -17.79 15.91
N CYS A 542 -22.92 -17.70 14.58
CA CYS A 542 -22.94 -18.88 13.71
C CYS A 542 -21.70 -19.74 13.93
N SER A 543 -21.90 -21.06 13.88
CA SER A 543 -20.84 -22.05 13.98
C SER A 543 -20.11 -22.24 12.64
N PRO A 544 -18.92 -22.86 12.63
CA PRO A 544 -18.22 -23.21 11.38
C PRO A 544 -19.06 -24.07 10.41
N ASP A 545 -20.01 -24.86 10.92
CA ASP A 545 -20.93 -25.67 10.10
C ASP A 545 -21.94 -24.81 9.31
N ASP A 546 -22.28 -23.63 9.82
CA ASP A 546 -23.27 -22.74 9.21
C ASP A 546 -22.68 -21.90 8.05
N VAL A 547 -21.36 -21.73 8.01
CA VAL A 547 -20.65 -20.84 7.07
C VAL A 547 -19.83 -21.59 6.01
N VAL A 548 -20.08 -22.88 5.84
CA VAL A 548 -19.31 -23.76 4.94
C VAL A 548 -19.35 -23.25 3.50
N GLN A 549 -20.51 -22.79 3.03
CA GLN A 549 -20.69 -22.33 1.65
C GLN A 549 -19.85 -21.09 1.38
N GLU A 550 -19.84 -20.13 2.31
CA GLU A 550 -19.05 -18.92 2.21
C GLU A 550 -17.55 -19.25 2.27
N VAL A 551 -17.13 -20.17 3.15
CA VAL A 551 -15.72 -20.64 3.22
C VAL A 551 -15.27 -21.25 1.89
N GLU A 552 -16.09 -22.09 1.27
CA GLU A 552 -15.80 -22.66 -0.05
C GLU A 552 -15.71 -21.57 -1.13
N CYS A 553 -16.65 -20.63 -1.13
CA CYS A 553 -16.67 -19.51 -2.08
C CYS A 553 -15.40 -18.65 -1.98
N VAL A 554 -14.90 -18.37 -0.77
CA VAL A 554 -13.61 -17.68 -0.59
C VAL A 554 -12.49 -18.52 -1.20
N ALA A 555 -12.43 -19.82 -0.91
CA ALA A 555 -11.37 -20.70 -1.44
C ALA A 555 -11.36 -20.73 -2.98
N GLU A 556 -12.53 -20.86 -3.60
CA GLU A 556 -12.70 -20.86 -5.05
C GLU A 556 -12.18 -19.56 -5.68
N HIS A 557 -12.63 -18.41 -5.18
CA HIS A 557 -12.24 -17.12 -5.74
C HIS A 557 -10.77 -16.76 -5.47
N MET A 558 -10.23 -17.12 -4.31
CA MET A 558 -8.81 -16.91 -3.99
C MET A 558 -7.90 -17.81 -4.85
N GLN A 559 -8.29 -19.04 -5.15
CA GLN A 559 -7.52 -19.91 -6.07
C GLN A 559 -7.60 -19.42 -7.51
N ALA A 560 -8.81 -19.12 -7.99
CA ALA A 560 -9.02 -18.63 -9.35
C ALA A 560 -8.26 -17.31 -9.62
N THR A 561 -8.13 -16.43 -8.62
CA THR A 561 -7.30 -15.22 -8.71
C THR A 561 -5.85 -15.57 -9.07
N GLU A 562 -5.28 -16.54 -8.38
CA GLU A 562 -3.90 -16.93 -8.56
C GLU A 562 -3.69 -17.71 -9.86
N ASP A 563 -4.68 -18.50 -10.27
CA ASP A 563 -4.67 -19.19 -11.57
C ASP A 563 -4.72 -18.20 -12.74
N VAL A 564 -5.51 -17.13 -12.60
CA VAL A 564 -5.52 -16.02 -13.57
C VAL A 564 -4.15 -15.34 -13.61
N LYS A 565 -3.51 -15.04 -12.48
CA LYS A 565 -2.15 -14.45 -12.49
C LYS A 565 -1.16 -15.35 -13.21
N LEU A 566 -1.16 -16.65 -12.89
CA LEU A 566 -0.25 -17.63 -13.46
C LEU A 566 -0.44 -17.80 -14.98
N ALA A 567 -1.66 -17.69 -15.49
CA ALA A 567 -1.94 -17.81 -16.91
C ALA A 567 -1.36 -16.65 -17.75
N PHE A 568 -1.09 -15.50 -17.13
CA PHE A 568 -0.57 -14.30 -17.80
C PHE A 568 0.90 -14.01 -17.49
N GLU A 569 1.44 -14.56 -16.40
CA GLU A 569 2.87 -14.49 -16.08
C GLU A 569 3.69 -15.40 -17.01
N THR A 570 4.88 -14.93 -17.44
CA THR A 570 5.80 -15.79 -18.20
C THR A 570 6.48 -16.79 -17.27
N ALA A 571 6.80 -17.99 -17.76
CA ALA A 571 7.36 -19.09 -16.96
C ALA A 571 8.70 -18.80 -16.25
N TYR A 572 9.33 -17.65 -16.52
CA TYR A 572 10.62 -17.25 -15.96
C TYR A 572 10.52 -16.04 -15.02
N GLU A 573 9.34 -15.45 -14.84
CA GLU A 573 9.15 -14.33 -13.94
C GLU A 573 8.79 -14.80 -12.53
N GLU A 574 9.42 -14.18 -11.52
CA GLU A 574 8.99 -14.35 -10.13
C GLU A 574 7.56 -13.81 -9.97
N PRO A 575 6.74 -14.42 -9.08
CA PRO A 575 5.36 -13.98 -8.87
C PRO A 575 5.31 -12.50 -8.52
N LYS A 576 4.54 -11.74 -9.28
CA LYS A 576 4.28 -10.33 -9.00
C LYS A 576 2.89 -10.22 -8.37
N MET A 577 2.67 -9.15 -7.63
CA MET A 577 1.35 -8.82 -7.04
C MET A 577 0.85 -9.84 -6.00
N ALA A 578 1.39 -9.81 -4.78
CA ALA A 578 0.90 -10.68 -3.72
C ALA A 578 -0.57 -10.39 -3.39
N PRO A 579 -1.42 -11.41 -3.19
CA PRO A 579 -2.79 -11.20 -2.76
C PRO A 579 -2.84 -10.75 -1.30
N LEU A 580 -3.88 -9.99 -0.94
CA LEU A 580 -4.17 -9.71 0.46
C LEU A 580 -4.69 -10.98 1.11
N THR A 581 -4.12 -11.32 2.27
CA THR A 581 -4.40 -12.59 2.94
C THR A 581 -5.64 -12.58 3.83
N TRP A 582 -6.23 -11.40 4.12
CA TRP A 582 -7.38 -11.30 5.03
C TRP A 582 -8.55 -12.23 4.69
N PRO A 583 -9.05 -12.33 3.44
CA PRO A 583 -10.15 -13.24 3.13
C PRO A 583 -9.80 -14.70 3.44
N ALA A 584 -8.59 -15.13 3.05
CA ALA A 584 -8.11 -16.49 3.30
C ALA A 584 -7.90 -16.77 4.78
N LEU A 585 -7.42 -15.78 5.57
CA LEU A 585 -7.26 -15.92 7.02
C LEU A 585 -8.61 -16.18 7.68
N ILE A 586 -9.62 -15.34 7.41
CA ILE A 586 -10.95 -15.49 8.01
C ILE A 586 -11.58 -16.83 7.61
N ALA A 587 -11.51 -17.20 6.33
CA ALA A 587 -12.10 -18.44 5.86
C ALA A 587 -11.34 -19.69 6.37
N SER A 588 -10.00 -19.63 6.47
CA SER A 588 -9.20 -20.72 7.03
C SER A 588 -9.50 -20.95 8.52
N CYS A 589 -9.66 -19.88 9.30
CA CYS A 589 -10.01 -19.95 10.71
C CYS A 589 -11.40 -20.58 10.96
N ASN A 590 -12.30 -20.50 9.98
CA ASN A 590 -13.65 -21.07 10.05
C ASN A 590 -13.79 -22.37 9.23
N ALA A 591 -12.70 -22.94 8.73
CA ALA A 591 -12.74 -24.15 7.92
C ALA A 591 -12.87 -25.41 8.80
N LEU A 592 -13.90 -26.22 8.52
CA LEU A 592 -14.08 -27.55 9.10
C LEU A 592 -12.87 -28.46 8.83
N ARG A 593 -12.56 -29.36 9.76
CA ARG A 593 -11.41 -30.28 9.70
C ARG A 593 -11.31 -31.02 8.36
N SER A 594 -12.44 -31.49 7.83
CA SER A 594 -12.54 -32.21 6.55
C SER A 594 -12.23 -31.35 5.32
N ARG A 595 -12.32 -30.02 5.43
CA ARG A 595 -12.19 -29.06 4.32
C ARG A 595 -10.91 -28.23 4.39
N ARG A 596 -10.03 -28.43 5.37
CA ARG A 596 -8.78 -27.65 5.55
C ARG A 596 -7.71 -27.88 4.47
N GLU A 597 -7.78 -28.97 3.72
CA GLU A 597 -6.78 -29.31 2.71
C GLU A 597 -6.69 -28.27 1.57
N VAL A 598 -7.81 -27.65 1.22
CA VAL A 598 -7.85 -26.56 0.23
C VAL A 598 -7.00 -25.37 0.67
N TRP A 599 -7.04 -25.06 1.97
CA TRP A 599 -6.31 -23.96 2.58
C TRP A 599 -4.83 -24.28 2.75
N ARG A 600 -4.47 -25.51 3.13
CA ARG A 600 -3.05 -25.95 3.16
C ARG A 600 -2.38 -25.72 1.81
N ARG A 601 -3.04 -26.12 0.72
CA ARG A 601 -2.55 -25.89 -0.65
C ARG A 601 -2.44 -24.41 -0.99
N TRP A 602 -3.45 -23.62 -0.63
CA TRP A 602 -3.45 -22.18 -0.89
C TRP A 602 -2.32 -21.46 -0.12
N TRP A 603 -2.18 -21.68 1.19
CA TRP A 603 -1.12 -21.07 2.00
C TRP A 603 0.27 -21.51 1.55
N ALA A 604 0.47 -22.78 1.20
CA ALA A 604 1.74 -23.26 0.64
C ALA A 604 2.09 -22.52 -0.67
N ARG A 605 1.11 -22.27 -1.54
CA ARG A 605 1.30 -21.46 -2.76
C ARG A 605 1.70 -20.02 -2.43
N MET A 606 1.15 -19.42 -1.38
CA MET A 606 1.45 -18.04 -1.01
C MET A 606 2.89 -17.83 -0.54
N GLN A 607 3.56 -18.89 -0.06
CA GLN A 607 4.97 -18.81 0.33
C GLN A 607 5.90 -18.47 -0.84
N LEU A 608 5.44 -18.65 -2.09
CA LEU A 608 6.18 -18.27 -3.30
C LEU A 608 6.43 -16.76 -3.40
N TYR A 609 5.57 -15.94 -2.77
CA TYR A 609 5.71 -14.49 -2.74
C TYR A 609 6.81 -13.97 -1.78
N ARG A 610 7.41 -14.85 -0.97
CA ARG A 610 8.54 -14.50 -0.07
C ARG A 610 8.24 -13.35 0.91
N ILE A 611 6.99 -13.26 1.37
CA ILE A 611 6.55 -12.32 2.40
C ILE A 611 6.47 -13.07 3.74
N ALA A 612 7.40 -12.80 4.66
CA ALA A 612 7.45 -13.52 5.93
C ALA A 612 6.20 -13.34 6.82
N ASN A 613 5.44 -12.25 6.65
CA ASN A 613 4.16 -12.09 7.32
C ASN A 613 3.10 -13.11 6.89
N ILE A 614 3.17 -13.63 5.65
CA ILE A 614 2.29 -14.72 5.19
C ILE A 614 2.62 -16.00 5.96
N ASP A 615 3.91 -16.32 6.12
CA ASP A 615 4.35 -17.48 6.90
C ASP A 615 3.88 -17.37 8.35
N LYS A 616 3.99 -16.18 8.96
CA LYS A 616 3.48 -15.92 10.31
C LYS A 616 1.96 -16.14 10.40
N GLN A 617 1.19 -15.66 9.44
CA GLN A 617 -0.26 -15.87 9.40
C GLN A 617 -0.61 -17.36 9.26
N TRP A 618 0.09 -18.09 8.39
CA TRP A 618 -0.13 -19.52 8.21
C TRP A 618 0.13 -20.31 9.50
N ASN A 619 1.24 -20.01 10.19
CA ASN A 619 1.53 -20.62 11.50
C ASN A 619 0.44 -20.33 12.54
N ILE A 620 -0.17 -19.14 12.52
CA ILE A 620 -1.29 -18.80 13.42
C ILE A 620 -2.53 -19.63 13.09
N VAL A 621 -2.87 -19.78 11.80
CA VAL A 621 -4.00 -20.62 11.36
C VAL A 621 -3.83 -22.07 11.82
N GLN A 622 -2.62 -22.62 11.66
CA GLN A 622 -2.32 -23.99 12.11
C GLN A 622 -2.48 -24.14 13.62
N GLN A 623 -1.99 -23.17 14.41
CA GLN A 623 -2.18 -23.18 15.87
C GLN A 623 -3.66 -23.08 16.27
N ILE A 624 -4.46 -22.27 15.58
CA ILE A 624 -5.91 -22.19 15.82
C ILE A 624 -6.57 -23.55 15.57
N TRP A 625 -6.22 -24.20 14.46
CA TRP A 625 -6.71 -25.54 14.15
C TRP A 625 -6.35 -26.55 15.23
N ASP A 626 -5.09 -26.55 15.69
CA ASP A 626 -4.63 -27.46 16.75
C ASP A 626 -5.37 -27.22 18.08
N ILE A 627 -5.61 -25.96 18.46
CA ILE A 627 -6.34 -25.60 19.68
C ILE A 627 -7.81 -26.05 19.60
N VAL A 628 -8.48 -25.76 18.48
CA VAL A 628 -9.88 -26.12 18.27
C VAL A 628 -10.02 -27.65 18.27
N ASP A 629 -9.17 -28.35 17.52
CA ASP A 629 -9.22 -29.80 17.39
C ASP A 629 -8.94 -30.52 18.72
N SER A 630 -7.95 -30.03 19.49
CA SER A 630 -7.59 -30.61 20.79
C SER A 630 -8.74 -30.51 21.81
N ARG A 631 -9.51 -29.42 21.78
CA ARG A 631 -10.65 -29.23 22.69
C ARG A 631 -11.89 -30.02 22.28
N GLU A 632 -12.14 -30.13 20.99
CA GLU A 632 -13.17 -31.04 20.46
C GLU A 632 -12.90 -32.48 20.88
N GLU A 633 -11.63 -32.93 20.77
CA GLU A 633 -11.23 -34.30 21.16
C GLU A 633 -11.35 -34.55 22.67
N GLN A 634 -11.18 -33.52 23.49
CA GLN A 634 -11.35 -33.59 24.95
C GLN A 634 -12.83 -33.52 25.38
N GLY A 635 -13.77 -33.31 24.44
CA GLY A 635 -15.20 -33.16 24.73
C GLY A 635 -15.53 -31.89 25.52
N GLU A 636 -14.65 -30.88 25.47
CA GLU A 636 -14.87 -29.57 26.09
C GLU A 636 -15.89 -28.73 25.28
N VAL A 637 -16.35 -27.62 25.87
CA VAL A 637 -17.19 -26.64 25.17
C VAL A 637 -16.48 -26.18 23.89
N SER A 638 -17.20 -26.20 22.76
CA SER A 638 -16.70 -25.71 21.47
C SER A 638 -16.10 -24.31 21.61
N VAL A 639 -14.83 -24.18 21.22
CA VAL A 639 -14.08 -22.91 21.30
C VAL A 639 -14.13 -22.23 19.95
N THR A 640 -14.52 -20.96 19.95
CA THR A 640 -14.55 -20.17 18.72
C THR A 640 -13.13 -19.87 18.25
N TRP A 641 -12.95 -19.70 16.95
CA TRP A 641 -11.64 -19.33 16.40
C TRP A 641 -11.10 -18.01 16.99
N THR A 642 -11.98 -17.09 17.39
CA THR A 642 -11.62 -15.81 18.03
C THR A 642 -11.02 -16.02 19.42
N GLN A 643 -11.61 -16.91 20.22
CA GLN A 643 -11.07 -17.31 21.53
C GLN A 643 -9.74 -18.06 21.38
N ALA A 644 -9.64 -18.95 20.39
CA ALA A 644 -8.39 -19.62 20.07
C ALA A 644 -7.30 -18.61 19.66
N PHE A 645 -7.62 -17.65 18.78
CA PHE A 645 -6.71 -16.58 18.37
C PHE A 645 -6.24 -15.73 19.57
N ASP A 646 -7.16 -15.30 20.44
CA ASP A 646 -6.81 -14.53 21.64
C ASP A 646 -5.90 -15.31 22.60
N SER A 647 -6.11 -16.63 22.72
CA SER A 647 -5.28 -17.48 23.58
C SER A 647 -3.84 -17.63 23.10
N ILE A 648 -3.59 -17.46 21.80
CA ILE A 648 -2.24 -17.49 21.22
C ILE A 648 -1.43 -16.24 21.64
N GLY A 649 -2.10 -15.09 21.83
CA GLY A 649 -1.45 -13.85 22.26
C GLY A 649 -0.48 -13.23 21.25
N ILE A 650 -0.62 -13.59 19.96
CA ILE A 650 0.21 -13.05 18.86
C ILE A 650 -0.61 -12.06 18.05
N HIS A 651 -0.03 -10.90 17.76
CA HIS A 651 -0.60 -9.94 16.83
C HIS A 651 0.02 -10.06 15.44
N VAL A 652 -0.84 -9.99 14.42
CA VAL A 652 -0.45 -10.05 13.01
C VAL A 652 -1.31 -9.07 12.21
N LEU A 653 -0.73 -8.49 11.17
CA LEU A 653 -1.46 -7.67 10.22
C LEU A 653 -1.87 -8.57 9.04
N PRO A 654 -3.16 -8.74 8.75
CA PRO A 654 -3.63 -9.66 7.70
C PRO A 654 -3.54 -8.99 6.32
N THR A 655 -2.31 -8.69 5.91
CA THR A 655 -1.94 -8.08 4.63
C THR A 655 -1.05 -9.00 3.84
#